data_AF-Q69ZB0-F1
#
_entry.id   AF-Q69ZB0-F1
#
_cell.length_a   1.000
_cell.length_b   1.000
_cell.length_c   1.000
_cell.angle_alpha   90.00
_cell.angle_beta   90.00
_cell.angle_gamma   90.00
#
_symmetry.space_group_name_H-M   'P 1'
#
loop_
_entity.id
_entity.type
_entity.pdbx_description
1 polymer ?
#
loop_
_entity_poly.entity_id
_entity_poly.type
_entity_poly.pdbx_seq_one_letter_code
_entity_poly.pdbx_strand_id
1 'polypeptide(L)'
;MEAAVCSEIEREDGDSSCGDVCFMDKGLHSISELSLDSSIHAINLHCNNISKISSIDHIWNLRHLDLSSNQISQIEGLNTLTKLCTLNLSCNLITRVEGLEALVNLTKLNLSYNHINDLSGLMPLHGLKYKLRYIDLHSNYIDSIHHLLQCTVGLHFLTNLILEKDGEGNPICLIPGYRAIILQTLPQLRILDCKNIFGEPVSLEEINSSHLQCLEGLLDNLVSSDSPLNISEDEVNDDVPAPPMDVLPSLKEFKSTPEDNVLASLLSVCPSSEPEKINQENDFQNEVKLQKLDDQILQLLNETNNSLIDNVPEKDLRPKRDTDITSESDYGNRRECSRKVPRRTKIPYYARTIQTIKHHNKNNGAFVSCNRKMRQPYLRDLYVRSSLVNCNNLRDLDEQKTGVIKVDKNFSDNSTYRSLVEQLDQEREMRWKAEQTEKKLMDYIDELHKQADEKKDVHSQALITTDRLKDAIFKERHCKAQLEIIVHRLQNEVKKLTIELMKARDQQEDHIRHLRTLERALEKMEKQKAQQQAAQIRLIQEVELKASAADREINLLRTSLHQEKQQVQQLHELLALKEQEHRQEIETRQFFTDAEFQDALTKRLCKEERKHEQEVKEYQEKIDILNQQYLDLENEFRIALTVEARRFKDVQDGFEDVATELAKSKHALIWAQRKENESSSLIKDLTCMVKEQKTKLSEVCKLKQEAAANLQNQINTLEILIEDDKQKSIQIELLKHEKTQLISELAAKESLIYGLRTERKVWGQELACQSSTLSQSRGKLEAQIESLCRENESLRKSHESDCDALRIKCKIIEDQNETIRKLKDSLQEKDGQIKLLQEQIALIEKCSQEQLNEKSSQLDSIVEKLERHNERKEKLKQQLKAKELELEEIRKAYSTLNKKWHDKGELLSHLEMQVKEVKEKFEDKERKLKAERDKSLELQKDAMEKLQNMDDAFRRQVDEIVEAHQAEIMQLANEKQKYIDCANLKVQQVEDEMRGLLDETCKNKKMMEEKIKQLACAISEIQKEM
;
A
#
# COMPACT_ATOMS: atom_id res chain seq x y z
N MET A 1 48.71 -24.17 -5.02
CA MET A 1 47.67 -23.95 -4.00
C MET A 1 47.04 -22.62 -4.32
N GLU A 2 46.04 -22.63 -5.20
CA GLU A 2 45.19 -21.46 -5.43
C GLU A 2 44.36 -21.29 -4.16
N ALA A 3 44.62 -20.21 -3.43
CA ALA A 3 43.91 -19.90 -2.21
C ALA A 3 42.45 -19.60 -2.58
N ALA A 4 41.52 -20.40 -2.05
CA ALA A 4 40.12 -20.05 -2.02
C ALA A 4 40.02 -18.66 -1.40
N VAL A 5 39.45 -17.71 -2.14
CA VAL A 5 39.05 -16.42 -1.60
C VAL A 5 37.95 -16.73 -0.59
N CYS A 6 38.32 -16.95 0.66
CA CYS A 6 37.42 -16.80 1.79
C CYS A 6 37.11 -15.31 1.89
N SER A 7 36.19 -14.83 1.06
CA SER A 7 35.43 -13.64 1.38
C SER A 7 34.63 -13.99 2.63
N GLU A 8 35.10 -13.49 3.76
CA GLU A 8 34.36 -13.53 5.01
C GLU A 8 32.95 -13.03 4.72
N ILE A 9 31.96 -13.89 4.97
CA ILE A 9 30.57 -13.48 5.09
C ILE A 9 30.59 -12.47 6.24
N GLU A 10 30.60 -11.17 5.91
CA GLU A 10 30.33 -10.10 6.86
C GLU A 10 28.92 -10.35 7.39
N ARG A 11 28.86 -11.11 8.47
CA ARG A 11 27.69 -11.20 9.33
C ARG A 11 27.67 -9.88 10.09
N GLU A 12 27.25 -8.81 9.40
CA GLU A 12 26.89 -7.57 10.08
C GLU A 12 25.78 -7.91 11.08
N ASP A 13 26.17 -7.87 12.35
CA ASP A 13 25.36 -7.64 13.53
C ASP A 13 23.89 -8.12 13.48
N GLY A 14 23.69 -9.32 14.04
CA GLY A 14 22.63 -9.48 15.04
C GLY A 14 21.23 -9.88 14.62
N ASP A 15 20.90 -10.07 13.33
CA ASP A 15 19.61 -10.65 12.94
C ASP A 15 19.78 -11.91 12.06
N SER A 16 19.82 -13.07 12.73
CA SER A 16 20.13 -14.37 12.12
C SER A 16 18.94 -15.01 11.36
N SER A 17 18.25 -14.29 10.46
CA SER A 17 17.18 -14.93 9.68
C SER A 17 16.88 -14.44 8.26
N CYS A 18 17.69 -13.60 7.62
CA CYS A 18 17.48 -13.27 6.19
C CYS A 18 18.66 -13.78 5.36
N GLY A 19 18.49 -14.92 4.70
CA GLY A 19 19.51 -15.54 3.85
C GLY A 19 19.64 -14.84 2.50
N ASP A 20 19.94 -13.54 2.50
CA ASP A 20 20.11 -12.74 1.29
C ASP A 20 21.60 -12.44 1.09
N VAL A 21 22.13 -12.72 -0.10
CA VAL A 21 23.56 -12.60 -0.42
C VAL A 21 23.76 -11.75 -1.66
N CYS A 22 24.61 -10.72 -1.58
CA CYS A 22 24.85 -9.76 -2.64
C CYS A 22 26.34 -9.68 -3.01
N PHE A 23 26.68 -10.09 -4.23
CA PHE A 23 28.02 -10.03 -4.83
C PHE A 23 27.98 -9.26 -6.14
N MET A 24 27.56 -8.01 -6.08
CA MET A 24 27.57 -7.11 -7.24
C MET A 24 29.01 -6.70 -7.59
N ASP A 25 29.33 -6.66 -8.89
CA ASP A 25 30.59 -6.11 -9.42
C ASP A 25 31.85 -6.70 -8.77
N LYS A 26 31.89 -8.04 -8.65
CA LYS A 26 33.01 -8.79 -8.07
C LYS A 26 33.90 -9.46 -9.11
N GLY A 27 33.57 -9.36 -10.39
CA GLY A 27 34.33 -9.97 -11.48
C GLY A 27 34.33 -11.51 -11.45
N LEU A 28 33.31 -12.13 -10.87
CA LEU A 28 33.19 -13.59 -10.76
C LEU A 28 33.00 -14.22 -12.14
N HIS A 29 33.68 -15.32 -12.44
CA HIS A 29 33.55 -16.01 -13.74
C HIS A 29 32.61 -17.23 -13.64
N SER A 30 32.47 -17.80 -12.45
CA SER A 30 31.54 -18.89 -12.16
C SER A 30 30.89 -18.72 -10.78
N ILE A 31 29.63 -19.13 -10.67
CA ILE A 31 28.92 -19.19 -9.38
C ILE A 31 29.61 -20.18 -8.42
N SER A 32 30.35 -21.17 -8.95
CA SER A 32 31.12 -22.16 -8.17
C SER A 32 32.22 -21.54 -7.29
N GLU A 33 32.66 -20.31 -7.59
CA GLU A 33 33.62 -19.57 -6.77
C GLU A 33 33.03 -19.18 -5.40
N LEU A 34 31.70 -19.22 -5.26
CA LEU A 34 30.98 -18.86 -4.06
C LEU A 34 30.56 -20.12 -3.30
N SER A 35 30.98 -20.24 -2.04
CA SER A 35 30.50 -21.31 -1.15
C SER A 35 29.12 -20.92 -0.58
N LEU A 36 28.08 -21.16 -1.38
CA LEU A 36 26.69 -20.80 -1.08
C LEU A 36 25.98 -21.94 -0.33
N ASP A 37 25.34 -21.64 0.80
CA ASP A 37 24.59 -22.62 1.59
C ASP A 37 23.13 -22.75 1.12
N SER A 38 22.53 -23.91 1.38
CA SER A 38 21.14 -24.27 1.06
C SER A 38 20.07 -23.42 1.78
N SER A 39 20.46 -22.60 2.77
CA SER A 39 19.58 -21.69 3.50
C SER A 39 19.36 -20.34 2.81
N ILE A 40 20.05 -20.07 1.70
CA ILE A 40 19.96 -18.80 0.99
C ILE A 40 18.63 -18.70 0.23
N HIS A 41 17.98 -17.54 0.35
CA HIS A 41 16.69 -17.21 -0.25
C HIS A 41 16.81 -16.17 -1.37
N ALA A 42 17.79 -15.28 -1.32
CA ALA A 42 18.07 -14.33 -2.39
C ALA A 42 19.57 -14.27 -2.72
N ILE A 43 19.89 -14.27 -4.01
CA ILE A 43 21.25 -14.08 -4.53
C ILE A 43 21.21 -12.94 -5.54
N ASN A 44 22.08 -11.96 -5.35
CA ASN A 44 22.35 -10.91 -6.33
C ASN A 44 23.80 -11.01 -6.83
N LEU A 45 23.96 -11.37 -8.10
CA LEU A 45 25.22 -11.51 -8.83
C LEU A 45 25.28 -10.54 -10.02
N HIS A 46 24.60 -9.40 -9.91
CA HIS A 46 24.59 -8.37 -10.95
C HIS A 46 26.00 -7.86 -11.29
N CYS A 47 26.28 -7.60 -12.56
CA CYS A 47 27.58 -7.12 -13.05
C CYS A 47 28.74 -8.06 -12.71
N ASN A 48 28.69 -9.31 -13.16
CA ASN A 48 29.84 -10.24 -13.09
C ASN A 48 30.19 -10.77 -14.49
N ASN A 49 31.17 -11.67 -14.60
CA ASN A 49 31.58 -12.30 -15.85
C ASN A 49 31.05 -13.74 -15.97
N ILE A 50 29.90 -14.03 -15.37
CA ILE A 50 29.35 -15.40 -15.34
C ILE A 50 28.85 -15.75 -16.75
N SER A 51 29.41 -16.81 -17.34
CA SER A 51 29.02 -17.26 -18.69
C SER A 51 28.02 -18.43 -18.68
N LYS A 52 27.93 -19.15 -17.56
CA LYS A 52 27.10 -20.35 -17.40
C LYS A 52 26.49 -20.44 -16.01
N ILE A 53 25.18 -20.66 -15.96
CA ILE A 53 24.45 -20.96 -14.74
C ILE A 53 24.73 -22.41 -14.35
N SER A 54 25.56 -22.61 -13.33
CA SER A 54 25.96 -23.93 -12.83
C SER A 54 26.26 -23.86 -11.34
N SER A 55 26.26 -25.00 -10.65
CA SER A 55 26.61 -25.11 -9.23
C SER A 55 25.65 -24.36 -8.28
N ILE A 56 24.37 -24.25 -8.65
CA ILE A 56 23.31 -23.70 -7.77
C ILE A 56 22.25 -24.75 -7.40
N ASP A 57 22.48 -26.02 -7.79
CA ASP A 57 21.50 -27.09 -7.64
C ASP A 57 21.16 -27.43 -6.18
N HIS A 58 22.08 -27.16 -5.27
CA HIS A 58 21.91 -27.41 -3.83
C HIS A 58 21.15 -26.28 -3.12
N ILE A 59 20.89 -25.15 -3.78
CA ILE A 59 20.21 -23.97 -3.21
C ILE A 59 18.71 -24.00 -3.54
N TRP A 60 18.06 -25.13 -3.27
CA TRP A 60 16.65 -25.40 -3.59
C TRP A 60 15.64 -24.47 -2.87
N ASN A 61 16.07 -23.69 -1.87
CA ASN A 61 15.25 -22.66 -1.20
C ASN A 61 15.30 -21.28 -1.85
N LEU A 62 16.09 -21.11 -2.91
CA LEU A 62 16.25 -19.83 -3.56
C LEU A 62 14.91 -19.33 -4.12
N ARG A 63 14.57 -18.09 -3.79
CA ARG A 63 13.36 -17.37 -4.22
C ARG A 63 13.67 -16.24 -5.18
N HIS A 64 14.82 -15.59 -5.03
CA HIS A 64 15.24 -14.47 -5.87
C HIS A 64 16.65 -14.73 -6.40
N LEU A 65 16.81 -14.72 -7.72
CA LEU A 65 18.10 -14.86 -8.39
C LEU A 65 18.28 -13.72 -9.37
N ASP A 66 19.23 -12.83 -9.08
CA ASP A 66 19.67 -11.80 -10.00
C ASP A 66 21.03 -12.15 -10.59
N LEU A 67 21.05 -12.38 -11.91
CA LEU A 67 22.20 -12.66 -12.75
C LEU A 67 22.29 -11.64 -13.88
N SER A 68 21.69 -10.46 -13.71
CA SER A 68 21.71 -9.44 -14.74
C SER A 68 23.11 -8.86 -14.99
N SER A 69 23.37 -8.36 -16.19
CA SER A 69 24.68 -7.83 -16.59
C SER A 69 25.80 -8.88 -16.43
N ASN A 70 25.60 -10.06 -17.03
CA ASN A 70 26.58 -11.15 -17.10
C ASN A 70 26.80 -11.57 -18.57
N GLN A 71 27.50 -12.68 -18.80
CA GLN A 71 27.79 -13.21 -20.15
C GLN A 71 27.02 -14.51 -20.44
N ILE A 72 25.85 -14.70 -19.82
CA ILE A 72 25.07 -15.93 -19.93
C ILE A 72 24.44 -16.02 -21.32
N SER A 73 24.66 -17.13 -22.02
CA SER A 73 24.12 -17.35 -23.37
C SER A 73 22.94 -18.33 -23.43
N GLN A 74 22.77 -19.15 -22.39
CA GLN A 74 21.74 -20.19 -22.30
C GLN A 74 21.15 -20.24 -20.90
N ILE A 75 19.84 -20.48 -20.81
CA ILE A 75 19.13 -20.65 -19.54
C ILE A 75 19.17 -22.13 -19.17
N GLU A 76 20.13 -22.52 -18.33
CA GLU A 76 20.34 -23.90 -17.88
C GLU A 76 20.59 -23.96 -16.37
N GLY A 77 20.59 -25.16 -15.77
CA GLY A 77 20.96 -25.33 -14.35
C GLY A 77 19.95 -24.79 -13.33
N LEU A 78 18.71 -24.48 -13.74
CA LEU A 78 17.64 -23.97 -12.87
C LEU A 78 16.64 -25.06 -12.43
N ASN A 79 16.80 -26.30 -12.88
CA ASN A 79 15.80 -27.37 -12.77
C ASN A 79 15.45 -27.76 -11.32
N THR A 80 16.35 -27.51 -10.39
CA THR A 80 16.21 -27.82 -8.95
C THR A 80 15.55 -26.69 -8.17
N LEU A 81 15.50 -25.48 -8.72
CA LEU A 81 15.05 -24.25 -8.05
C LEU A 81 13.53 -24.09 -8.10
N THR A 82 12.81 -25.12 -7.68
CA THR A 82 11.33 -25.17 -7.73
C THR A 82 10.63 -24.08 -6.90
N LYS A 83 11.35 -23.45 -5.96
CA LYS A 83 10.87 -22.33 -5.12
C LYS A 83 11.22 -20.94 -5.66
N LEU A 84 11.89 -20.85 -6.81
CA LEU A 84 12.28 -19.58 -7.40
C LEU A 84 11.04 -18.80 -7.81
N CYS A 85 10.93 -17.56 -7.32
CA CYS A 85 9.83 -16.65 -7.60
C CYS A 85 10.25 -15.54 -8.56
N THR A 86 11.47 -15.02 -8.43
CA THR A 86 12.01 -13.95 -9.28
C THR A 86 13.32 -14.37 -9.90
N LEU A 87 13.40 -14.28 -11.23
CA LEU A 87 14.61 -14.52 -12.01
C LEU A 87 14.90 -13.29 -12.86
N ASN A 88 16.04 -12.65 -12.60
CA ASN A 88 16.55 -11.55 -13.39
C ASN A 88 17.78 -11.99 -14.19
N LEU A 89 17.64 -12.03 -15.51
CA LEU A 89 18.66 -12.38 -16.49
C LEU A 89 18.85 -11.25 -17.50
N SER A 90 18.46 -10.01 -17.16
CA SER A 90 18.60 -8.89 -18.08
C SER A 90 20.05 -8.59 -18.43
N CYS A 91 20.32 -7.98 -19.58
CA CYS A 91 21.70 -7.62 -19.99
C CYS A 91 22.63 -8.85 -20.04
N ASN A 92 22.22 -9.90 -20.73
CA ASN A 92 23.01 -11.10 -20.99
C ASN A 92 23.06 -11.37 -22.51
N LEU A 93 23.54 -12.55 -22.92
CA LEU A 93 23.68 -12.95 -24.33
C LEU A 93 22.69 -14.04 -24.73
N ILE A 94 21.52 -14.11 -24.07
CA ILE A 94 20.53 -15.18 -24.28
C ILE A 94 19.83 -14.99 -25.63
N THR A 95 19.71 -16.06 -26.41
CA THR A 95 19.10 -16.01 -27.77
C THR A 95 17.72 -16.64 -27.87
N ARG A 96 17.36 -17.49 -26.91
CA ARG A 96 16.07 -18.17 -26.84
C ARG A 96 15.68 -18.47 -25.40
N VAL A 97 14.39 -18.55 -25.14
CA VAL A 97 13.87 -18.96 -23.84
C VAL A 97 13.88 -20.49 -23.77
N GLU A 98 14.53 -21.06 -22.76
CA GLU A 98 14.60 -22.51 -22.49
C GLU A 98 14.78 -22.77 -20.98
N GLY A 99 14.65 -24.01 -20.52
CA GLY A 99 15.05 -24.41 -19.15
C GLY A 99 14.19 -23.88 -17.99
N LEU A 100 12.99 -23.36 -18.25
CA LEU A 100 12.10 -22.80 -17.21
C LEU A 100 11.04 -23.78 -16.69
N GLU A 101 10.95 -24.99 -17.25
CA GLU A 101 9.89 -25.98 -17.01
C GLU A 101 9.72 -26.42 -15.55
N ALA A 102 10.80 -26.40 -14.76
CA ALA A 102 10.75 -26.78 -13.34
C ALA A 102 10.36 -25.62 -12.41
N LEU A 103 10.34 -24.38 -12.91
CA LEU A 103 10.17 -23.17 -12.11
C LEU A 103 8.68 -22.85 -11.90
N VAL A 104 7.96 -23.79 -11.29
CA VAL A 104 6.50 -23.73 -11.13
C VAL A 104 6.04 -22.49 -10.35
N ASN A 105 6.87 -22.01 -9.42
CA ASN A 105 6.60 -20.84 -8.58
C ASN A 105 7.14 -19.51 -9.14
N LEU A 106 7.71 -19.51 -10.36
CA LEU A 106 8.24 -18.29 -10.96
C LEU A 106 7.09 -17.32 -11.24
N THR A 107 7.14 -16.14 -10.63
CA THR A 107 6.14 -15.08 -10.79
C THR A 107 6.67 -13.92 -11.62
N LYS A 108 7.98 -13.63 -11.53
CA LYS A 108 8.64 -12.55 -12.26
C LYS A 108 9.86 -13.07 -13.02
N LEU A 109 9.90 -12.81 -14.32
CA LEU A 109 11.00 -13.13 -15.22
C LEU A 109 11.44 -11.86 -15.95
N ASN A 110 12.68 -11.45 -15.75
CA ASN A 110 13.27 -10.36 -16.51
C ASN A 110 14.35 -10.89 -17.45
N LEU A 111 14.13 -10.72 -18.75
CA LEU A 111 14.98 -11.12 -19.86
C LEU A 111 15.29 -9.94 -20.77
N SER A 112 15.12 -8.70 -20.30
CA SER A 112 15.38 -7.52 -21.11
C SER A 112 16.85 -7.40 -21.52
N TYR A 113 17.14 -6.63 -22.58
CA TYR A 113 18.50 -6.44 -23.08
C TYR A 113 19.25 -7.77 -23.33
N ASN A 114 18.61 -8.67 -24.06
CA ASN A 114 19.21 -9.92 -24.52
C ASN A 114 19.11 -10.01 -26.06
N HIS A 115 19.50 -11.15 -26.62
CA HIS A 115 19.41 -11.44 -28.06
C HIS A 115 18.23 -12.36 -28.41
N ILE A 116 17.14 -12.33 -27.63
CA ILE A 116 16.07 -13.33 -27.75
C ILE A 116 15.24 -13.10 -29.01
N ASN A 117 15.14 -14.12 -29.85
CA ASN A 117 14.22 -14.18 -30.99
C ASN A 117 13.23 -15.36 -30.90
N ASP A 118 13.57 -16.39 -30.12
CA ASP A 118 12.74 -17.58 -29.94
C ASP A 118 12.18 -17.67 -28.50
N LEU A 119 10.85 -17.61 -28.40
CA LEU A 119 10.09 -17.73 -27.16
C LEU A 119 9.48 -19.13 -26.95
N SER A 120 9.84 -20.11 -27.78
CA SER A 120 9.24 -21.46 -27.75
C SER A 120 9.31 -22.15 -26.38
N GLY A 121 10.34 -21.89 -25.57
CA GLY A 121 10.43 -22.39 -24.19
C GLY A 121 9.44 -21.79 -23.19
N LEU A 122 8.60 -20.84 -23.59
CA LEU A 122 7.43 -20.43 -22.82
C LEU A 122 6.22 -21.37 -23.03
N MET A 123 6.20 -22.18 -24.09
CA MET A 123 5.11 -23.13 -24.37
C MET A 123 4.93 -24.18 -23.27
N PRO A 124 5.99 -24.80 -22.70
CA PRO A 124 5.84 -25.76 -21.60
C PRO A 124 5.30 -25.15 -20.30
N LEU A 125 5.38 -23.81 -20.16
CA LEU A 125 4.84 -23.06 -19.03
C LEU A 125 3.34 -22.79 -19.19
N HIS A 126 2.69 -23.32 -20.23
CA HIS A 126 1.25 -23.21 -20.43
C HIS A 126 0.47 -23.99 -19.36
N GLY A 127 -0.64 -23.40 -18.93
CA GLY A 127 -1.56 -24.00 -17.96
C GLY A 127 -1.49 -23.38 -16.55
N LEU A 128 -2.43 -23.81 -15.71
CA LEU A 128 -2.66 -23.22 -14.38
C LEU A 128 -1.61 -23.62 -13.33
N LYS A 129 -0.71 -24.55 -13.66
CA LYS A 129 0.34 -25.01 -12.74
C LYS A 129 1.39 -23.92 -12.51
N TYR A 130 1.70 -23.13 -13.54
CA TYR A 130 2.78 -22.14 -13.52
C TYR A 130 2.27 -20.77 -13.12
N LYS A 131 2.96 -20.10 -12.21
CA LYS A 131 2.50 -18.83 -11.60
C LYS A 131 3.06 -17.57 -12.28
N LEU A 132 3.55 -17.66 -13.51
CA LEU A 132 4.25 -16.56 -14.18
C LEU A 132 3.31 -15.39 -14.47
N ARG A 133 3.59 -14.23 -13.85
CA ARG A 133 2.74 -13.02 -13.91
C ARG A 133 3.38 -11.87 -14.66
N TYR A 134 4.69 -11.74 -14.52
CA TYR A 134 5.46 -10.62 -15.05
C TYR A 134 6.58 -11.15 -15.93
N ILE A 135 6.59 -10.69 -17.18
CA ILE A 135 7.65 -10.96 -18.13
C ILE A 135 8.14 -9.64 -18.69
N ASP A 136 9.43 -9.37 -18.52
CA ASP A 136 10.10 -8.25 -19.18
C ASP A 136 11.03 -8.78 -20.28
N LEU A 137 10.75 -8.36 -21.50
CA LEU A 137 11.40 -8.77 -22.74
C LEU A 137 11.82 -7.56 -23.57
N HIS A 138 11.77 -6.31 -23.06
CA HIS A 138 12.20 -5.15 -23.85
C HIS A 138 13.66 -5.27 -24.31
N SER A 139 14.00 -4.60 -25.41
CA SER A 139 15.35 -4.68 -26.00
C SER A 139 15.80 -6.11 -26.35
N ASN A 140 14.94 -6.86 -27.02
CA ASN A 140 15.25 -8.16 -27.63
C ASN A 140 14.97 -8.12 -29.16
N TYR A 141 15.10 -9.27 -29.83
CA TYR A 141 14.98 -9.40 -31.29
C TYR A 141 13.71 -10.15 -31.72
N ILE A 142 12.62 -10.00 -30.97
CA ILE A 142 11.34 -10.63 -31.31
C ILE A 142 10.73 -9.90 -32.52
N ASP A 143 10.62 -10.59 -33.65
CA ASP A 143 10.16 -10.07 -34.94
C ASP A 143 8.76 -10.57 -35.35
N SER A 144 8.37 -11.74 -34.89
CA SER A 144 7.09 -12.37 -35.21
C SER A 144 6.05 -12.18 -34.10
N ILE A 145 5.02 -11.37 -34.39
CA ILE A 145 3.87 -11.21 -33.48
C ILE A 145 3.12 -12.53 -33.27
N HIS A 146 3.04 -13.39 -34.29
CA HIS A 146 2.40 -14.70 -34.18
C HIS A 146 3.17 -15.62 -33.24
N HIS A 147 4.51 -15.59 -33.30
CA HIS A 147 5.35 -16.37 -32.39
C HIS A 147 5.18 -15.94 -30.94
N LEU A 148 5.20 -14.62 -30.68
CA LEU A 148 4.93 -14.07 -29.36
C LEU A 148 3.57 -14.53 -28.83
N LEU A 149 2.51 -14.38 -29.62
CA LEU A 149 1.15 -14.73 -29.21
C LEU A 149 1.02 -16.23 -28.94
N GLN A 150 1.55 -17.08 -29.82
CA GLN A 150 1.55 -18.53 -29.63
C GLN A 150 2.24 -18.91 -28.33
N CYS A 151 3.39 -18.31 -28.03
CA CYS A 151 4.18 -18.62 -26.83
C CYS A 151 3.57 -18.06 -25.55
N THR A 152 2.80 -16.97 -25.60
CA THR A 152 2.27 -16.28 -24.41
C THR A 152 0.80 -16.57 -24.11
N VAL A 153 -0.01 -17.01 -25.08
CA VAL A 153 -1.47 -17.19 -24.90
C VAL A 153 -1.84 -18.18 -23.79
N GLY A 154 -1.05 -19.25 -23.62
CA GLY A 154 -1.28 -20.25 -22.57
C GLY A 154 -0.73 -19.89 -21.19
N LEU A 155 -0.09 -18.73 -21.03
CA LEU A 155 0.37 -18.22 -19.73
C LEU A 155 -0.81 -17.56 -18.99
N HIS A 156 -1.56 -18.37 -18.25
CA HIS A 156 -2.85 -17.99 -17.67
C HIS A 156 -2.77 -16.85 -16.63
N PHE A 157 -1.65 -16.75 -15.92
CA PHE A 157 -1.45 -15.72 -14.89
C PHE A 157 -0.69 -14.49 -15.38
N LEU A 158 -0.32 -14.43 -16.66
CA LEU A 158 0.45 -13.31 -17.21
C LEU A 158 -0.37 -12.02 -17.17
N THR A 159 -0.03 -11.11 -16.27
CA THR A 159 -0.68 -9.80 -16.13
C THR A 159 0.16 -8.67 -16.70
N ASN A 160 1.48 -8.82 -16.71
CA ASN A 160 2.43 -7.78 -17.09
C ASN A 160 3.41 -8.32 -18.14
N LEU A 161 3.41 -7.67 -19.30
CA LEU A 161 4.31 -7.99 -20.40
C LEU A 161 4.95 -6.70 -20.88
N ILE A 162 6.27 -6.64 -20.86
CA ILE A 162 7.01 -5.46 -21.31
C ILE A 162 7.84 -5.88 -22.51
N LEU A 163 7.58 -5.26 -23.67
CA LEU A 163 8.27 -5.53 -24.93
C LEU A 163 8.91 -4.26 -25.50
N GLU A 164 8.45 -3.10 -25.04
CA GLU A 164 9.05 -1.78 -25.24
C GLU A 164 9.09 -1.01 -23.92
N LYS A 165 10.26 -0.41 -23.62
CA LYS A 165 10.45 0.47 -22.48
C LYS A 165 11.49 1.53 -22.81
N ASP A 166 11.23 2.78 -22.41
CA ASP A 166 12.15 3.91 -22.56
C ASP A 166 12.72 4.11 -23.99
N GLY A 167 11.94 3.76 -25.01
CA GLY A 167 12.31 3.87 -26.43
C GLY A 167 13.05 2.66 -27.00
N GLU A 168 13.37 1.68 -26.17
CA GLU A 168 14.06 0.45 -26.55
C GLU A 168 13.04 -0.71 -26.60
N GLY A 169 12.64 -1.07 -27.83
CA GLY A 169 11.59 -2.05 -28.07
C GLY A 169 12.02 -3.20 -28.99
N ASN A 170 11.27 -4.28 -28.95
CA ASN A 170 11.41 -5.37 -29.91
C ASN A 170 10.93 -4.93 -31.31
N PRO A 171 11.44 -5.53 -32.40
CA PRO A 171 10.99 -5.25 -33.76
C PRO A 171 9.46 -5.31 -33.96
N ILE A 172 8.74 -6.19 -33.25
CA ILE A 172 7.27 -6.25 -33.26
C ILE A 172 6.58 -4.95 -32.80
N CYS A 173 7.21 -4.14 -31.96
CA CYS A 173 6.63 -2.90 -31.43
C CYS A 173 6.51 -1.83 -32.53
N LEU A 174 7.28 -1.97 -33.62
CA LEU A 174 7.20 -1.11 -34.81
C LEU A 174 5.98 -1.42 -35.69
N ILE A 175 5.29 -2.55 -35.47
CA ILE A 175 4.14 -2.95 -36.27
C ILE A 175 2.93 -2.06 -35.88
N PRO A 176 2.26 -1.39 -36.84
CA PRO A 176 1.08 -0.59 -36.53
C PRO A 176 -0.03 -1.40 -35.88
N GLY A 177 -0.56 -0.92 -34.75
CA GLY A 177 -1.62 -1.60 -34.02
C GLY A 177 -1.17 -2.81 -33.19
N TYR A 178 0.14 -3.08 -33.10
CA TYR A 178 0.75 -4.12 -32.26
C TYR A 178 0.09 -4.22 -30.87
N ARG A 179 -0.04 -3.08 -30.17
CA ARG A 179 -0.64 -3.03 -28.83
C ARG A 179 -2.08 -3.54 -28.82
N ALA A 180 -2.89 -3.14 -29.80
CA ALA A 180 -4.28 -3.56 -29.92
C ALA A 180 -4.38 -5.07 -30.20
N ILE A 181 -3.51 -5.60 -31.08
CA ILE A 181 -3.47 -7.02 -31.40
C ILE A 181 -3.12 -7.86 -30.16
N ILE A 182 -2.12 -7.44 -29.38
CA ILE A 182 -1.75 -8.13 -28.14
C ILE A 182 -2.87 -8.09 -27.13
N LEU A 183 -3.42 -6.91 -26.82
CA LEU A 183 -4.48 -6.78 -25.82
C LEU A 183 -5.77 -7.51 -26.21
N GLN A 184 -6.06 -7.62 -27.51
CA GLN A 184 -7.19 -8.39 -28.01
C GLN A 184 -6.96 -9.90 -27.87
N THR A 185 -5.74 -10.37 -28.09
CA THR A 185 -5.42 -11.81 -28.10
C THR A 185 -5.06 -12.34 -26.71
N LEU A 186 -4.55 -11.48 -25.82
CA LEU A 186 -4.15 -11.80 -24.45
C LEU A 186 -5.03 -11.03 -23.43
N PRO A 187 -6.30 -11.44 -23.22
CA PRO A 187 -7.21 -10.75 -22.32
C PRO A 187 -6.78 -10.82 -20.85
N GLN A 188 -5.88 -11.74 -20.49
CA GLN A 188 -5.29 -11.84 -19.14
C GLN A 188 -4.37 -10.65 -18.80
N LEU A 189 -3.90 -9.91 -19.81
CA LEU A 189 -2.91 -8.86 -19.65
C LEU A 189 -3.53 -7.58 -19.09
N ARG A 190 -2.91 -7.01 -18.05
CA ARG A 190 -3.31 -5.75 -17.40
C ARG A 190 -2.38 -4.60 -17.78
N ILE A 191 -1.10 -4.89 -17.93
CA ILE A 191 -0.05 -3.93 -18.24
C ILE A 191 0.75 -4.45 -19.43
N LEU A 192 0.86 -3.60 -20.45
CA LEU A 192 1.68 -3.81 -21.64
C LEU A 192 2.60 -2.60 -21.80
N ASP A 193 3.91 -2.78 -21.94
CA ASP A 193 4.88 -1.69 -22.21
C ASP A 193 4.78 -0.53 -21.21
N CYS A 194 4.74 -0.86 -19.92
CA CYS A 194 4.59 0.10 -18.81
C CYS A 194 3.30 0.94 -18.85
N LYS A 195 2.31 0.54 -19.66
CA LYS A 195 1.01 1.21 -19.80
C LYS A 195 -0.11 0.23 -19.47
N ASN A 196 -1.11 0.69 -18.73
CA ASN A 196 -2.30 -0.13 -18.46
C ASN A 196 -3.11 -0.38 -19.75
N ILE A 197 -4.13 -1.25 -19.69
CA ILE A 197 -5.04 -1.50 -20.82
C ILE A 197 -5.68 -0.24 -21.44
N PHE A 198 -5.78 0.85 -20.68
CA PHE A 198 -6.31 2.15 -21.14
C PHE A 198 -5.27 3.07 -21.78
N GLY A 199 -3.99 2.67 -21.76
CA GLY A 199 -2.87 3.42 -22.34
C GLY A 199 -2.20 4.41 -21.40
N GLU A 200 -2.57 4.43 -20.12
CA GLU A 200 -2.00 5.32 -19.12
C GLU A 200 -0.69 4.73 -18.56
N PRO A 201 0.36 5.55 -18.35
CA PRO A 201 1.62 5.10 -17.81
C PRO A 201 1.47 4.67 -16.34
N VAL A 202 2.05 3.53 -15.98
CA VAL A 202 2.05 2.98 -14.62
C VAL A 202 3.49 2.97 -14.11
N SER A 203 3.75 3.57 -12.93
CA SER A 203 5.07 3.55 -12.30
C SER A 203 5.40 2.15 -11.79
N LEU A 204 6.47 1.55 -12.29
CA LEU A 204 6.94 0.20 -11.92
C LEU A 204 7.71 0.15 -10.59
N GLU A 205 8.03 1.30 -9.98
CA GLU A 205 8.71 1.34 -8.67
C GLU A 205 7.89 0.63 -7.57
N GLU A 206 6.56 0.64 -7.70
CA GLU A 206 5.65 -0.12 -6.81
C GLU A 206 5.75 -1.64 -6.99
N ILE A 207 6.27 -2.13 -8.13
CA ILE A 207 6.38 -3.56 -8.46
C ILE A 207 7.84 -4.06 -8.30
N ASN A 208 8.83 -3.18 -8.44
CA ASN A 208 10.26 -3.49 -8.45
C ASN A 208 10.94 -3.42 -7.07
N SER A 209 10.22 -3.06 -5.99
CA SER A 209 10.80 -3.08 -4.64
C SER A 209 11.10 -4.51 -4.19
N SER A 210 12.33 -4.96 -4.46
CA SER A 210 12.94 -6.21 -3.98
C SER A 210 12.80 -6.38 -2.46
N HIS A 211 12.72 -5.29 -1.71
CA HIS A 211 12.63 -5.29 -0.24
C HIS A 211 11.25 -5.65 0.34
N LEU A 212 10.15 -5.63 -0.43
CA LEU A 212 8.79 -5.79 0.12
C LEU A 212 8.13 -7.13 -0.21
N GLN A 213 8.87 -8.09 -0.76
CA GLN A 213 8.31 -9.37 -1.25
C GLN A 213 8.13 -10.48 -0.20
N CYS A 214 8.56 -10.29 1.05
CA CYS A 214 8.09 -11.14 2.15
C CYS A 214 6.55 -11.18 2.26
N LEU A 215 5.85 -10.16 1.73
CA LEU A 215 4.39 -10.09 1.69
C LEU A 215 3.73 -10.75 0.48
N GLU A 216 4.46 -11.02 -0.61
CA GLU A 216 3.88 -11.57 -1.85
C GLU A 216 3.47 -13.04 -1.65
N GLY A 217 4.19 -13.79 -0.80
CA GLY A 217 3.78 -15.12 -0.32
C GLY A 217 2.49 -15.13 0.51
N LEU A 218 2.06 -13.98 1.04
CA LEU A 218 0.77 -13.85 1.75
C LEU A 218 -0.39 -13.52 0.81
N LEU A 219 -0.12 -12.80 -0.29
CA LEU A 219 -1.08 -12.53 -1.39
C LEU A 219 -1.36 -13.77 -2.24
N ASP A 220 -0.40 -14.70 -2.31
CA ASP A 220 -0.46 -15.99 -3.03
C ASP A 220 -1.60 -16.92 -2.59
N ASN A 221 -2.24 -16.61 -1.47
CA ASN A 221 -3.35 -17.37 -0.90
C ASN A 221 -4.68 -16.59 -0.90
N LEU A 222 -4.74 -15.42 -1.54
CA LEU A 222 -5.96 -14.58 -1.56
C LEU A 222 -6.56 -14.36 -2.95
N VAL A 223 -5.93 -14.82 -4.04
CA VAL A 223 -6.43 -14.58 -5.41
C VAL A 223 -6.55 -15.86 -6.25
N SER A 224 -6.56 -17.03 -5.62
CA SER A 224 -6.96 -18.29 -6.28
C SER A 224 -8.46 -18.55 -6.11
N SER A 225 -9.30 -17.67 -6.63
CA SER A 225 -10.69 -17.99 -6.98
C SER A 225 -11.19 -16.93 -7.96
N ASP A 226 -11.63 -17.39 -9.12
CA ASP A 226 -12.29 -16.67 -10.22
C ASP A 226 -11.47 -16.69 -11.52
N SER A 227 -11.50 -17.83 -12.21
CA SER A 227 -11.41 -17.87 -13.67
C SER A 227 -12.30 -18.98 -14.23
N PRO A 228 -12.88 -18.78 -15.42
CA PRO A 228 -14.17 -19.34 -15.79
C PRO A 228 -14.04 -20.73 -16.43
N LEU A 229 -15.01 -21.58 -16.07
CA LEU A 229 -15.27 -22.89 -16.64
C LEU A 229 -15.61 -22.76 -18.13
N ASN A 230 -14.71 -23.20 -19.00
CA ASN A 230 -15.02 -23.64 -20.36
C ASN A 230 -14.09 -24.82 -20.65
N ILE A 231 -14.56 -26.01 -20.28
CA ILE A 231 -13.97 -27.27 -20.73
C ILE A 231 -14.95 -27.82 -21.75
N SER A 232 -14.56 -27.66 -23.01
CA SER A 232 -15.14 -28.38 -24.12
C SER A 232 -14.76 -29.85 -24.00
N GLU A 233 -15.77 -30.67 -24.22
CA GLU A 233 -15.73 -32.10 -24.46
C GLU A 233 -14.75 -32.43 -25.59
N ASP A 234 -13.80 -33.33 -25.34
CA ASP A 234 -13.48 -34.46 -26.24
C ASP A 234 -12.35 -35.32 -25.65
N GLU A 235 -12.40 -36.60 -25.99
CA GLU A 235 -11.43 -37.69 -25.75
C GLU A 235 -11.57 -38.51 -24.44
N VAL A 236 -12.55 -39.42 -24.49
CA VAL A 236 -12.35 -40.89 -24.53
C VAL A 236 -10.97 -41.41 -24.09
N ASN A 237 -10.91 -42.12 -22.95
CA ASN A 237 -10.49 -43.53 -22.90
C ASN A 237 -10.59 -44.12 -21.48
N ASP A 238 -10.95 -45.40 -21.49
CA ASP A 238 -10.99 -46.41 -20.43
C ASP A 238 -10.03 -46.21 -19.24
N ASP A 239 -10.52 -46.48 -18.02
CA ASP A 239 -10.26 -47.78 -17.38
C ASP A 239 -10.94 -47.85 -16.00
N VAL A 240 -12.01 -48.65 -15.92
CA VAL A 240 -12.45 -49.28 -14.68
C VAL A 240 -11.77 -50.65 -14.62
N PRO A 241 -10.96 -50.90 -13.58
CA PRO A 241 -11.12 -52.18 -12.89
C PRO A 241 -11.00 -52.00 -11.37
N ALA A 242 -12.12 -52.16 -10.66
CA ALA A 242 -12.10 -52.42 -9.23
C ALA A 242 -13.19 -53.47 -8.87
N PRO A 243 -12.80 -54.70 -8.48
CA PRO A 243 -13.68 -55.81 -8.16
C PRO A 243 -13.93 -55.90 -6.62
N PRO A 244 -14.52 -56.97 -6.07
CA PRO A 244 -15.96 -57.07 -5.81
C PRO A 244 -16.31 -57.12 -4.31
N MET A 245 -17.59 -56.86 -4.05
CA MET A 245 -18.27 -56.97 -2.77
C MET A 245 -18.35 -58.43 -2.29
N ASP A 246 -17.70 -58.73 -1.16
CA ASP A 246 -17.96 -59.93 -0.35
C ASP A 246 -18.54 -59.54 1.02
N VAL A 247 -19.83 -59.86 1.14
CA VAL A 247 -20.58 -60.46 2.26
C VAL A 247 -19.98 -60.39 3.69
N LEU A 248 -20.70 -59.67 4.56
CA LEU A 248 -21.08 -59.92 5.98
C LEU A 248 -20.14 -60.76 6.88
N PRO A 249 -19.94 -60.33 8.14
CA PRO A 249 -20.78 -60.94 9.17
C PRO A 249 -21.24 -60.04 10.33
N SER A 250 -22.34 -60.51 10.94
CA SER A 250 -23.04 -59.95 12.09
C SER A 250 -22.23 -60.09 13.38
N LEU A 251 -22.12 -59.01 14.15
CA LEU A 251 -21.52 -59.00 15.47
C LEU A 251 -22.59 -59.33 16.53
N LYS A 252 -22.61 -60.59 16.95
CA LYS A 252 -23.21 -61.05 18.21
C LYS A 252 -22.11 -61.06 19.26
N GLU A 253 -22.26 -60.29 20.33
CA GLU A 253 -21.82 -60.64 21.69
C GLU A 253 -22.37 -59.64 22.70
N PHE A 254 -23.31 -60.07 23.55
CA PHE A 254 -23.26 -59.81 24.98
C PHE A 254 -24.13 -60.86 25.71
N LYS A 255 -23.51 -61.51 26.69
CA LYS A 255 -24.04 -62.55 27.59
C LYS A 255 -24.58 -61.91 28.88
N SER A 256 -25.61 -62.54 29.48
CA SER A 256 -25.81 -62.79 30.93
C SER A 256 -27.28 -63.24 31.13
N THR A 257 -27.56 -64.55 31.31
CA THR A 257 -27.75 -65.33 32.56
C THR A 257 -29.13 -65.20 33.24
N PRO A 258 -29.62 -66.26 33.92
CA PRO A 258 -31.05 -66.63 33.98
C PRO A 258 -31.65 -66.64 35.41
N GLU A 259 -32.85 -67.24 35.53
CA GLU A 259 -33.69 -67.49 36.74
C GLU A 259 -34.72 -66.36 37.01
N ASP A 260 -36.00 -66.57 37.28
CA ASP A 260 -36.70 -67.76 37.75
C ASP A 260 -38.23 -67.68 37.47
N ASN A 261 -38.88 -68.82 37.63
CA ASN A 261 -40.31 -69.09 37.45
C ASN A 261 -41.23 -68.29 38.40
N VAL A 262 -42.47 -68.00 37.98
CA VAL A 262 -43.72 -68.59 38.51
C VAL A 262 -44.95 -67.92 37.88
N LEU A 263 -45.79 -68.80 37.37
CA LEU A 263 -47.20 -68.76 36.95
C LEU A 263 -48.10 -67.57 37.39
N ALA A 264 -48.78 -67.03 36.38
CA ALA A 264 -50.25 -66.94 36.26
C ALA A 264 -51.10 -66.82 37.54
N SER A 265 -51.65 -65.61 37.78
CA SER A 265 -53.09 -65.34 37.76
C SER A 265 -53.36 -63.97 38.39
N LEU A 266 -53.91 -63.04 37.61
CA LEU A 266 -55.19 -62.37 37.91
C LEU A 266 -55.47 -61.31 36.85
N LEU A 267 -56.37 -61.71 35.94
CA LEU A 267 -57.28 -60.81 35.26
C LEU A 267 -58.08 -59.98 36.26
N SER A 268 -58.57 -58.85 35.75
CA SER A 268 -59.80 -58.15 36.09
C SER A 268 -59.68 -56.80 36.81
N VAL A 269 -60.20 -55.82 36.06
CA VAL A 269 -61.13 -54.76 36.46
C VAL A 269 -60.53 -53.38 36.79
N CYS A 270 -61.01 -52.45 35.99
CA CYS A 270 -61.07 -51.00 36.12
C CYS A 270 -61.26 -50.51 37.57
N PRO A 271 -60.80 -49.27 37.86
CA PRO A 271 -61.81 -48.20 37.84
C PRO A 271 -61.31 -46.86 37.29
N SER A 272 -62.28 -46.13 36.76
CA SER A 272 -62.34 -44.70 36.48
C SER A 272 -62.43 -43.84 37.75
N SER A 273 -62.22 -42.53 37.58
CA SER A 273 -62.32 -41.37 38.53
C SER A 273 -61.00 -41.06 39.26
N GLU A 274 -60.46 -39.85 39.32
CA GLU A 274 -60.76 -38.49 38.80
C GLU A 274 -59.45 -37.64 39.01
N PRO A 275 -59.34 -36.42 38.47
CA PRO A 275 -58.07 -35.84 38.00
C PRO A 275 -57.38 -34.88 38.98
N GLU A 276 -56.05 -34.76 38.85
CA GLU A 276 -55.27 -33.63 39.37
C GLU A 276 -54.89 -32.65 38.23
N LYS A 277 -55.21 -31.38 38.51
CA LYS A 277 -55.05 -30.19 37.68
C LYS A 277 -53.60 -29.70 37.72
N ILE A 278 -53.06 -29.36 36.55
CA ILE A 278 -51.89 -28.47 36.42
C ILE A 278 -52.29 -27.27 35.54
N ASN A 279 -52.54 -26.15 36.21
CA ASN A 279 -52.38 -24.74 35.84
C ASN A 279 -52.65 -24.31 34.38
N GLN A 280 -53.92 -24.05 34.06
CA GLN A 280 -54.39 -23.31 32.86
C GLN A 280 -54.83 -21.86 33.16
N GLU A 281 -54.51 -21.30 34.34
CA GLU A 281 -54.98 -19.96 34.74
C GLU A 281 -54.30 -18.78 34.02
N ASN A 282 -53.08 -18.95 33.49
CA ASN A 282 -52.37 -17.85 32.82
C ASN A 282 -52.78 -17.67 31.34
N ASP A 283 -53.18 -18.74 30.63
CA ASP A 283 -53.69 -18.62 29.26
C ASP A 283 -55.07 -17.97 29.22
N PHE A 284 -55.94 -18.29 30.18
CA PHE A 284 -57.28 -17.70 30.27
C PHE A 284 -57.23 -16.19 30.53
N GLN A 285 -56.25 -15.69 31.29
CA GLN A 285 -56.09 -14.25 31.49
C GLN A 285 -55.63 -13.50 30.23
N ASN A 286 -54.79 -14.15 29.40
CA ASN A 286 -54.34 -13.56 28.14
C ASN A 286 -55.45 -13.58 27.08
N GLU A 287 -56.23 -14.65 27.03
CA GLU A 287 -57.39 -14.78 26.12
C GLU A 287 -58.51 -13.80 26.49
N VAL A 288 -58.80 -13.60 27.78
CA VAL A 288 -59.76 -12.58 28.25
C VAL A 288 -59.28 -11.15 27.98
N LYS A 289 -57.97 -10.89 28.02
CA LYS A 289 -57.42 -9.57 27.66
C LYS A 289 -57.52 -9.29 26.16
N LEU A 290 -57.24 -10.29 25.33
CA LEU A 290 -57.41 -10.21 23.87
C LEU A 290 -58.88 -9.98 23.49
N GLN A 291 -59.82 -10.73 24.08
CA GLN A 291 -61.26 -10.50 23.88
C GLN A 291 -61.71 -9.10 24.30
N LYS A 292 -61.23 -8.58 25.44
CA LYS A 292 -61.56 -7.21 25.86
C LYS A 292 -61.01 -6.14 24.91
N LEU A 293 -59.86 -6.40 24.30
CA LEU A 293 -59.27 -5.49 23.30
C LEU A 293 -60.10 -5.50 22.01
N ASP A 294 -60.53 -6.67 21.55
CA ASP A 294 -61.43 -6.82 20.40
C ASP A 294 -62.79 -6.17 20.64
N ASP A 295 -63.36 -6.33 21.84
CA ASP A 295 -64.60 -5.69 22.24
C ASP A 295 -64.47 -4.15 22.29
N GLN A 296 -63.34 -3.62 22.77
CA GLN A 296 -63.08 -2.18 22.76
C GLN A 296 -62.92 -1.61 21.35
N ILE A 297 -62.28 -2.35 20.43
CA ILE A 297 -62.14 -1.95 19.02
C ILE A 297 -63.52 -1.96 18.34
N LEU A 298 -64.34 -2.98 18.60
CA LEU A 298 -65.73 -3.06 18.11
C LEU A 298 -66.61 -1.96 18.69
N GLN A 299 -66.42 -1.61 19.96
CA GLN A 299 -67.18 -0.54 20.62
C GLN A 299 -66.79 0.84 20.08
N LEU A 300 -65.50 1.11 19.84
CA LEU A 300 -65.05 2.33 19.16
C LEU A 300 -65.56 2.41 17.72
N LEU A 301 -65.56 1.30 16.98
CA LEU A 301 -66.11 1.26 15.60
C LEU A 301 -67.63 1.48 15.56
N ASN A 302 -68.37 1.02 16.57
CA ASN A 302 -69.82 1.26 16.68
C ASN A 302 -70.17 2.63 17.26
N GLU A 303 -69.35 3.17 18.18
CA GLU A 303 -69.53 4.52 18.73
C GLU A 303 -69.24 5.60 17.68
N THR A 304 -68.30 5.34 16.74
CA THR A 304 -68.03 6.24 15.61
C THR A 304 -69.12 6.19 14.53
N ASN A 305 -69.94 5.12 14.50
CA ASN A 305 -70.98 4.92 13.48
C ASN A 305 -72.41 5.26 13.95
N ASN A 306 -72.64 5.51 15.24
CA ASN A 306 -74.00 5.66 15.79
C ASN A 306 -74.38 7.08 16.28
N SER A 307 -73.67 8.14 15.86
CA SER A 307 -74.03 9.52 16.20
C SER A 307 -74.53 10.40 15.04
N LEU A 308 -74.92 9.82 13.89
CA LEU A 308 -75.61 10.55 12.82
C LEU A 308 -76.82 9.75 12.30
N ILE A 309 -77.77 9.50 13.20
CA ILE A 309 -79.15 9.19 12.85
C ILE A 309 -79.97 10.39 13.32
N ASP A 310 -80.35 11.25 12.38
CA ASP A 310 -81.54 12.07 12.54
C ASP A 310 -82.51 11.78 11.40
N ASN A 311 -83.74 11.56 11.80
CA ASN A 311 -84.86 11.06 11.01
C ASN A 311 -85.59 12.22 10.33
N VAL A 312 -85.66 12.28 9.00
CA VAL A 312 -86.83 12.83 8.27
C VAL A 312 -86.97 12.14 6.89
N PRO A 313 -88.17 11.68 6.50
CA PRO A 313 -88.46 11.07 5.20
C PRO A 313 -88.98 12.11 4.18
N GLU A 314 -88.54 12.05 2.92
CA GLU A 314 -89.37 12.24 1.70
C GLU A 314 -88.53 12.43 0.41
N LYS A 315 -88.97 11.71 -0.63
CA LYS A 315 -89.06 12.07 -2.06
C LYS A 315 -87.93 12.82 -2.81
N ASP A 316 -87.56 12.17 -3.91
CA ASP A 316 -87.41 12.72 -5.27
C ASP A 316 -86.65 14.04 -5.46
N LEU A 317 -85.36 13.92 -5.77
CA LEU A 317 -84.74 14.80 -6.77
C LEU A 317 -83.91 13.98 -7.77
N ARG A 318 -84.46 13.89 -8.98
CA ARG A 318 -83.81 13.47 -10.22
C ARG A 318 -82.63 14.42 -10.54
N PRO A 319 -81.47 13.90 -10.95
CA PRO A 319 -80.59 14.59 -11.87
C PRO A 319 -80.77 13.98 -13.28
N LYS A 320 -81.21 14.85 -14.20
CA LYS A 320 -81.38 14.58 -15.63
C LYS A 320 -80.10 13.99 -16.24
N ARG A 321 -80.28 12.94 -17.04
CA ARG A 321 -79.36 12.52 -18.09
C ARG A 321 -79.73 13.29 -19.35
N ASP A 322 -78.82 14.15 -19.79
CA ASP A 322 -78.89 14.72 -21.13
C ASP A 322 -78.49 13.69 -22.18
N THR A 323 -79.19 13.83 -23.28
CA THR A 323 -79.18 12.99 -24.46
C THR A 323 -78.26 13.69 -25.43
N ASP A 324 -77.19 13.04 -25.88
CA ASP A 324 -76.53 13.44 -27.13
C ASP A 324 -76.39 12.20 -28.02
N ILE A 325 -77.07 12.31 -29.15
CA ILE A 325 -77.08 11.39 -30.29
C ILE A 325 -76.28 12.10 -31.38
N THR A 326 -75.75 11.30 -32.31
CA THR A 326 -75.29 11.66 -33.67
C THR A 326 -73.85 12.16 -33.76
N SER A 327 -72.98 11.36 -34.38
CA SER A 327 -72.68 11.54 -35.81
C SER A 327 -71.61 10.54 -36.28
N GLU A 328 -71.96 9.86 -37.37
CA GLU A 328 -71.16 9.31 -38.47
C GLU A 328 -69.64 9.61 -38.49
N SER A 329 -68.82 8.61 -38.83
CA SER A 329 -68.21 8.49 -40.17
C SER A 329 -67.07 7.47 -40.22
N ASP A 330 -67.06 6.75 -41.34
CA ASP A 330 -66.06 5.83 -41.85
C ASP A 330 -64.64 6.38 -41.83
N TYR A 331 -63.64 5.52 -41.61
CA TYR A 331 -62.48 5.39 -42.51
C TYR A 331 -61.84 4.01 -42.34
N GLY A 332 -61.85 3.24 -43.42
CA GLY A 332 -61.22 1.93 -43.50
C GLY A 332 -59.74 1.95 -43.86
N ASN A 333 -59.23 0.72 -43.94
CA ASN A 333 -58.11 0.25 -44.74
C ASN A 333 -56.73 0.89 -44.54
N ARG A 334 -55.83 0.10 -43.94
CA ARG A 334 -54.49 -0.05 -44.50
C ARG A 334 -54.10 -1.53 -44.58
N ARG A 335 -53.87 -1.95 -45.82
CA ARG A 335 -53.26 -3.19 -46.29
C ARG A 335 -51.85 -3.35 -45.71
N GLU A 336 -51.36 -4.59 -45.53
CA GLU A 336 -50.39 -5.19 -46.45
C GLU A 336 -49.84 -6.54 -45.99
N CYS A 337 -49.79 -7.45 -46.96
CA CYS A 337 -48.74 -8.44 -47.22
C CYS A 337 -48.35 -9.45 -46.14
N SER A 338 -48.65 -10.72 -46.41
CA SER A 338 -47.62 -11.59 -47.03
C SER A 338 -48.21 -12.84 -47.68
N ARG A 339 -47.87 -12.98 -48.95
CA ARG A 339 -48.07 -14.13 -49.83
C ARG A 339 -47.35 -15.37 -49.29
N LYS A 340 -47.93 -16.56 -49.46
CA LYS A 340 -47.24 -17.79 -49.88
C LYS A 340 -48.26 -18.81 -50.42
N VAL A 341 -47.99 -19.27 -51.64
CA VAL A 341 -48.67 -20.22 -52.52
C VAL A 341 -47.64 -21.36 -52.78
N PRO A 342 -47.95 -22.57 -53.27
CA PRO A 342 -49.04 -23.51 -53.00
C PRO A 342 -48.51 -24.92 -52.60
N ARG A 343 -49.40 -25.77 -52.08
CA ARG A 343 -49.17 -27.23 -51.96
C ARG A 343 -49.60 -27.96 -53.24
N ARG A 344 -48.82 -29.01 -53.54
CA ARG A 344 -48.92 -29.95 -54.67
C ARG A 344 -49.98 -31.05 -54.42
N THR A 345 -50.89 -31.19 -55.39
CA THR A 345 -51.36 -32.41 -56.11
C THR A 345 -51.95 -33.65 -55.41
N LYS A 346 -53.12 -34.06 -55.97
CA LYS A 346 -53.75 -35.41 -56.15
C LYS A 346 -54.86 -35.87 -55.15
N ILE A 347 -56.13 -35.59 -55.52
CA ILE A 347 -57.23 -36.50 -56.02
C ILE A 347 -57.30 -37.93 -55.40
N PRO A 348 -58.47 -38.59 -55.19
CA PRO A 348 -59.88 -38.15 -54.99
C PRO A 348 -60.58 -38.88 -53.79
N TYR A 349 -61.80 -38.47 -53.39
CA TYR A 349 -62.88 -39.42 -53.11
C TYR A 349 -64.27 -38.74 -53.16
N TYR A 350 -65.28 -39.57 -53.40
CA TYR A 350 -66.56 -39.30 -54.07
C TYR A 350 -67.59 -38.43 -53.36
N ALA A 351 -68.42 -37.83 -54.20
CA ALA A 351 -69.59 -37.01 -53.94
C ALA A 351 -70.80 -37.76 -53.33
N ARG A 352 -71.58 -37.03 -52.51
CA ARG A 352 -73.05 -37.01 -52.63
C ARG A 352 -73.63 -35.74 -52.00
N THR A 353 -74.37 -35.04 -52.84
CA THR A 353 -75.19 -33.85 -52.60
C THR A 353 -76.47 -34.21 -51.86
N ILE A 354 -76.82 -33.53 -50.76
CA ILE A 354 -78.22 -33.25 -50.39
C ILE A 354 -78.33 -31.78 -50.00
N GLN A 355 -79.40 -31.18 -50.52
CA GLN A 355 -79.65 -29.77 -50.73
C GLN A 355 -80.23 -29.05 -49.51
N THR A 356 -79.98 -27.75 -49.53
CA THR A 356 -80.66 -26.64 -48.87
C THR A 356 -82.14 -26.49 -49.27
N ILE A 357 -83.04 -26.26 -48.30
CA ILE A 357 -84.27 -25.43 -48.38
C ILE A 357 -84.49 -24.86 -46.95
N LYS A 358 -84.14 -23.61 -46.62
CA LYS A 358 -84.80 -22.30 -46.81
C LYS A 358 -86.07 -22.02 -45.95
N HIS A 359 -85.92 -20.96 -45.15
CA HIS A 359 -86.88 -19.89 -44.74
C HIS A 359 -87.45 -19.86 -43.31
N HIS A 360 -87.03 -18.79 -42.61
CA HIS A 360 -87.80 -17.76 -41.87
C HIS A 360 -89.03 -18.20 -41.05
N ASN A 361 -89.25 -17.72 -39.82
CA ASN A 361 -89.34 -16.31 -39.46
C ASN A 361 -89.39 -16.10 -37.93
N LYS A 362 -88.68 -15.06 -37.49
CA LYS A 362 -89.01 -14.02 -36.49
C LYS A 362 -90.00 -14.33 -35.35
N ASN A 363 -89.57 -14.10 -34.11
CA ASN A 363 -90.05 -12.94 -33.35
C ASN A 363 -89.22 -12.68 -32.07
N ASN A 364 -88.91 -11.38 -31.90
CA ASN A 364 -88.85 -10.57 -30.67
C ASN A 364 -88.19 -11.18 -29.41
N GLY A 365 -87.14 -10.60 -28.83
CA GLY A 365 -86.87 -9.18 -28.67
C GLY A 365 -87.11 -8.78 -27.22
N ALA A 366 -86.04 -8.43 -26.50
CA ALA A 366 -85.96 -7.57 -25.31
C ALA A 366 -84.62 -7.91 -24.60
N PHE A 367 -83.59 -7.08 -24.71
CA PHE A 367 -83.29 -5.94 -23.82
C PHE A 367 -83.06 -6.30 -22.35
N VAL A 368 -82.19 -5.49 -21.73
CA VAL A 368 -81.78 -5.41 -20.32
C VAL A 368 -80.51 -6.22 -20.03
N SER A 369 -79.29 -5.66 -20.06
CA SER A 369 -78.76 -4.47 -19.37
C SER A 369 -78.69 -4.63 -17.85
N CYS A 370 -77.48 -4.98 -17.40
CA CYS A 370 -76.83 -4.45 -16.21
C CYS A 370 -77.33 -4.84 -14.80
N ASN A 371 -76.32 -5.08 -13.96
CA ASN A 371 -76.21 -4.47 -12.63
C ASN A 371 -77.26 -4.88 -11.59
N ARG A 372 -76.87 -5.71 -10.61
CA ARG A 372 -76.16 -5.27 -9.37
C ARG A 372 -76.32 -6.34 -8.28
N LYS A 373 -75.17 -6.67 -7.70
CA LYS A 373 -74.92 -6.79 -6.25
C LYS A 373 -75.90 -7.66 -5.44
N MET A 374 -75.53 -8.93 -5.30
CA MET A 374 -74.90 -9.44 -4.06
C MET A 374 -74.85 -8.43 -2.90
N ARG A 375 -75.67 -8.61 -1.87
CA ARG A 375 -75.29 -9.29 -0.62
C ARG A 375 -76.46 -9.20 0.36
N GLN A 376 -76.70 -10.35 1.00
CA GLN A 376 -77.17 -10.56 2.38
C GLN A 376 -77.32 -9.30 3.25
N PRO A 377 -78.27 -9.25 4.22
CA PRO A 377 -78.21 -10.29 5.26
C PRO A 377 -79.43 -10.51 6.20
N TYR A 378 -79.17 -11.45 7.11
CA TYR A 378 -79.65 -11.58 8.49
C TYR A 378 -81.08 -12.06 8.78
N LEU A 379 -81.10 -13.37 9.01
CA LEU A 379 -81.79 -14.07 10.10
C LEU A 379 -81.68 -13.33 11.45
N ARG A 380 -82.82 -13.03 12.07
CA ARG A 380 -83.12 -13.39 13.47
C ARG A 380 -84.61 -13.21 13.79
N ASP A 381 -85.16 -14.25 14.41
CA ASP A 381 -86.25 -14.29 15.38
C ASP A 381 -87.52 -13.47 15.12
N LEU A 382 -88.64 -14.17 14.86
CA LEU A 382 -89.83 -14.08 15.71
C LEU A 382 -90.91 -15.11 15.29
N TYR A 383 -91.22 -15.98 16.23
CA TYR A 383 -92.50 -16.66 16.40
C TYR A 383 -93.66 -15.66 16.27
N VAL A 384 -94.63 -15.90 15.36
CA VAL A 384 -96.08 -15.75 15.65
C VAL A 384 -96.86 -16.71 14.76
N ARG A 385 -97.74 -17.45 15.43
CA ARG A 385 -98.76 -18.38 14.94
C ARG A 385 -100.04 -17.61 14.57
N SER A 386 -100.86 -18.22 13.71
CA SER A 386 -102.22 -17.82 13.31
C SER A 386 -102.26 -16.72 12.24
N SER A 387 -103.21 -16.63 11.33
CA SER A 387 -104.30 -17.47 10.84
C SER A 387 -105.05 -16.60 9.82
N LEU A 388 -105.73 -17.24 8.87
CA LEU A 388 -106.88 -16.72 8.14
C LEU A 388 -106.64 -15.64 7.05
N VAL A 389 -106.96 -16.09 5.83
CA VAL A 389 -108.09 -15.59 5.01
C VAL A 389 -107.85 -14.45 4.01
N ASN A 390 -108.48 -14.72 2.85
CA ASN A 390 -108.92 -13.83 1.78
C ASN A 390 -107.87 -13.37 0.77
N CYS A 391 -108.01 -13.86 -0.45
CA CYS A 391 -108.81 -13.13 -1.43
C CYS A 391 -109.56 -14.09 -2.37
N ASN A 392 -110.89 -14.02 -2.28
CA ASN A 392 -111.85 -14.44 -3.28
C ASN A 392 -111.80 -13.48 -4.49
N ASN A 393 -112.07 -13.99 -5.71
CA ASN A 393 -113.26 -13.64 -6.51
C ASN A 393 -113.08 -13.82 -8.03
N LEU A 394 -114.23 -14.15 -8.64
CA LEU A 394 -114.64 -14.08 -10.06
C LEU A 394 -114.39 -15.36 -10.89
N ARG A 395 -115.42 -16.22 -11.03
CA ARG A 395 -116.58 -16.13 -11.98
C ARG A 395 -116.14 -16.33 -13.43
N ASP A 396 -116.85 -17.00 -14.31
CA ASP A 396 -118.00 -17.91 -14.31
C ASP A 396 -117.90 -18.46 -15.74
N LEU A 397 -117.80 -19.77 -15.94
CA LEU A 397 -117.78 -20.38 -17.26
C LEU A 397 -119.19 -20.90 -17.56
N ASP A 398 -119.72 -20.41 -18.68
CA ASP A 398 -121.07 -20.55 -19.17
C ASP A 398 -121.56 -22.01 -19.30
N GLU A 399 -122.81 -22.16 -18.85
CA GLU A 399 -123.75 -23.21 -19.20
C GLU A 399 -124.16 -23.09 -20.68
N GLN A 400 -124.05 -24.17 -21.47
CA GLN A 400 -124.96 -24.40 -22.59
C GLN A 400 -125.44 -25.85 -22.66
N LYS A 401 -126.59 -26.01 -22.01
CA LYS A 401 -127.76 -26.85 -22.31
C LYS A 401 -127.67 -27.74 -23.55
N THR A 402 -127.65 -29.03 -23.24
CA THR A 402 -128.22 -30.16 -23.97
C THR A 402 -129.73 -30.00 -24.24
N GLY A 403 -130.15 -30.23 -25.49
CA GLY A 403 -131.55 -30.35 -25.93
C GLY A 403 -131.56 -30.96 -27.35
N VAL A 404 -131.71 -32.28 -27.51
CA VAL A 404 -132.96 -33.01 -27.77
C VAL A 404 -133.73 -32.45 -28.99
N ILE A 405 -133.88 -33.24 -30.06
CA ILE A 405 -135.16 -33.60 -30.74
C ILE A 405 -134.91 -34.51 -31.98
N LYS A 406 -135.55 -35.70 -31.93
CA LYS A 406 -136.19 -36.54 -32.97
C LYS A 406 -135.41 -36.86 -34.27
N VAL A 407 -135.04 -38.12 -34.56
CA VAL A 407 -135.88 -39.33 -34.81
C VAL A 407 -136.84 -39.16 -35.98
N ASP A 408 -136.34 -39.47 -37.19
CA ASP A 408 -137.07 -40.14 -38.27
C ASP A 408 -136.08 -41.14 -38.88
N LYS A 409 -136.25 -42.43 -38.58
CA LYS A 409 -136.91 -43.43 -39.44
C LYS A 409 -136.27 -43.55 -40.83
N ASN A 410 -135.54 -44.66 -40.96
CA ASN A 410 -135.22 -45.39 -42.18
C ASN A 410 -134.06 -44.83 -43.03
N PHE A 411 -133.06 -45.70 -43.20
CA PHE A 411 -131.81 -45.59 -43.97
C PHE A 411 -130.56 -45.06 -43.21
N SER A 412 -129.63 -45.99 -42.95
CA SER A 412 -128.20 -45.84 -42.62
C SER A 412 -127.79 -45.58 -41.16
N ASP A 413 -127.91 -46.60 -40.29
CA ASP A 413 -127.23 -46.67 -38.98
C ASP A 413 -125.68 -46.61 -39.09
N ASN A 414 -125.12 -46.82 -40.28
CA ASN A 414 -123.71 -46.54 -40.55
C ASN A 414 -123.37 -45.05 -40.51
N SER A 415 -124.34 -44.14 -40.67
CA SER A 415 -124.11 -42.69 -40.59
C SER A 415 -123.81 -42.21 -39.16
N THR A 416 -124.50 -42.76 -38.16
CA THR A 416 -124.39 -42.31 -36.76
C THR A 416 -123.10 -42.77 -36.11
N TYR A 417 -122.69 -44.03 -36.35
CA TYR A 417 -121.37 -44.53 -35.94
C TYR A 417 -120.24 -43.77 -36.64
N ARG A 418 -120.39 -43.42 -37.93
CA ARG A 418 -119.41 -42.59 -38.63
C ARG A 418 -119.27 -41.20 -38.00
N SER A 419 -120.37 -40.55 -37.60
CA SER A 419 -120.32 -39.21 -37.00
C SER A 419 -119.70 -39.21 -35.58
N LEU A 420 -120.00 -40.21 -34.75
CA LEU A 420 -119.36 -40.37 -33.42
C LEU A 420 -117.87 -40.70 -33.53
N VAL A 421 -117.48 -41.53 -34.51
CA VAL A 421 -116.08 -41.80 -34.82
C VAL A 421 -115.39 -40.53 -35.33
N GLU A 422 -116.03 -39.75 -36.22
CA GLU A 422 -115.52 -38.45 -36.66
C GLU A 422 -115.34 -37.47 -35.50
N GLN A 423 -116.26 -37.39 -34.55
CA GLN A 423 -116.10 -36.54 -33.35
C GLN A 423 -114.96 -37.01 -32.46
N LEU A 424 -114.83 -38.33 -32.25
CA LEU A 424 -113.76 -38.89 -31.45
C LEU A 424 -112.40 -38.72 -32.13
N ASP A 425 -112.34 -38.81 -33.46
CA ASP A 425 -111.15 -38.52 -34.25
C ASP A 425 -110.83 -37.02 -34.27
N GLN A 426 -111.83 -36.14 -34.34
CA GLN A 426 -111.65 -34.69 -34.14
C GLN A 426 -111.12 -34.39 -32.75
N GLU A 427 -111.62 -35.06 -31.70
CA GLU A 427 -111.14 -34.83 -30.33
C GLU A 427 -109.74 -35.40 -30.11
N ARG A 428 -109.40 -36.54 -30.75
CA ARG A 428 -108.02 -37.03 -30.81
C ARG A 428 -107.11 -36.05 -31.52
N GLU A 429 -107.56 -35.43 -32.62
CA GLU A 429 -106.79 -34.42 -33.35
C GLU A 429 -106.59 -33.15 -32.51
N MET A 430 -107.61 -32.72 -31.77
CA MET A 430 -107.51 -31.58 -30.86
C MET A 430 -106.57 -31.87 -29.68
N ARG A 431 -106.64 -33.07 -29.08
CA ARG A 431 -105.68 -33.51 -28.06
C ARG A 431 -104.27 -33.59 -28.61
N TRP A 432 -104.10 -34.13 -29.82
CA TRP A 432 -102.80 -34.21 -30.46
C TRP A 432 -102.22 -32.82 -30.72
N LYS A 433 -103.03 -31.86 -31.19
CA LYS A 433 -102.60 -30.46 -31.36
C LYS A 433 -102.23 -29.82 -30.02
N ALA A 434 -103.01 -30.05 -28.96
CA ALA A 434 -102.71 -29.56 -27.62
C ALA A 434 -101.39 -30.16 -27.08
N GLU A 435 -101.19 -31.47 -27.24
CA GLU A 435 -99.96 -32.18 -26.86
C GLU A 435 -98.74 -31.68 -27.67
N GLN A 436 -98.91 -31.36 -28.95
CA GLN A 436 -97.87 -30.71 -29.74
C GLN A 436 -97.56 -29.29 -29.24
N THR A 437 -98.55 -28.51 -28.80
CA THR A 437 -98.30 -27.19 -28.21
C THR A 437 -97.65 -27.30 -26.83
N GLU A 438 -98.05 -28.29 -26.03
CA GLU A 438 -97.44 -28.60 -24.73
C GLU A 438 -95.98 -29.02 -24.91
N LYS A 439 -95.69 -29.89 -25.86
CA LYS A 439 -94.32 -30.28 -26.21
C LYS A 439 -93.47 -29.09 -26.65
N LYS A 440 -94.01 -28.21 -27.52
CA LYS A 440 -93.31 -26.97 -27.92
C LYS A 440 -93.06 -26.02 -26.76
N LEU A 441 -94.01 -25.91 -25.82
CA LEU A 441 -93.85 -25.11 -24.61
C LEU A 441 -92.80 -25.74 -23.68
N MET A 442 -92.77 -27.07 -23.56
CA MET A 442 -91.76 -27.79 -22.80
C MET A 442 -90.37 -27.60 -23.40
N ASP A 443 -90.22 -27.77 -24.72
CA ASP A 443 -88.96 -27.50 -25.43
C ASP A 443 -88.49 -26.05 -25.25
N TYR A 444 -89.43 -25.08 -25.21
CA TYR A 444 -89.12 -23.66 -24.95
C TYR A 444 -88.70 -23.41 -23.49
N ILE A 445 -89.33 -24.07 -22.52
CA ILE A 445 -88.95 -24.01 -21.10
C ILE A 445 -87.56 -24.63 -20.91
N ASP A 446 -87.27 -25.76 -21.54
CA ASP A 446 -85.97 -26.43 -21.47
C ASP A 446 -84.86 -25.57 -22.08
N GLU A 447 -85.12 -24.89 -23.21
CA GLU A 447 -84.16 -23.94 -23.80
C GLU A 447 -83.95 -22.71 -22.91
N LEU A 448 -85.00 -22.19 -22.25
CA LEU A 448 -84.85 -21.11 -21.26
C LEU A 448 -84.05 -21.54 -20.04
N HIS A 449 -84.25 -22.76 -19.54
CA HIS A 449 -83.43 -23.31 -18.45
C HIS A 449 -81.97 -23.43 -18.86
N LYS A 450 -81.70 -23.95 -20.06
CA LYS A 450 -80.34 -24.02 -20.61
C LYS A 450 -79.68 -22.64 -20.70
N GLN A 451 -80.38 -21.64 -21.22
CA GLN A 451 -79.86 -20.26 -21.26
C GLN A 451 -79.64 -19.65 -19.87
N ALA A 452 -80.49 -19.99 -18.90
CA ALA A 452 -80.32 -19.53 -17.52
C ALA A 452 -79.06 -20.14 -16.89
N ASP A 453 -78.78 -21.41 -17.14
CA ASP A 453 -77.59 -22.10 -16.64
C ASP A 453 -76.32 -21.60 -17.34
N GLU A 454 -76.33 -21.40 -18.66
CA GLU A 454 -75.23 -20.76 -19.39
C GLU A 454 -74.92 -19.35 -18.85
N LYS A 455 -75.94 -18.55 -18.50
CA LYS A 455 -75.76 -17.23 -17.87
C LYS A 455 -75.16 -17.33 -16.47
N LYS A 456 -75.56 -18.31 -15.66
CA LYS A 456 -74.95 -18.55 -14.34
C LYS A 456 -73.47 -18.93 -14.48
N ASP A 457 -73.15 -19.79 -15.44
CA ASP A 457 -71.77 -20.20 -15.72
C ASP A 457 -70.91 -19.00 -16.14
N VAL A 458 -71.39 -18.16 -17.07
CA VAL A 458 -70.69 -16.92 -17.46
C VAL A 458 -70.53 -15.96 -16.26
N HIS A 459 -71.55 -15.83 -15.40
CA HIS A 459 -71.45 -14.99 -14.21
C HIS A 459 -70.43 -15.53 -13.20
N SER A 460 -70.39 -16.85 -13.00
CA SER A 460 -69.43 -17.52 -12.14
C SER A 460 -68.00 -17.33 -12.66
N GLN A 461 -67.78 -17.47 -13.98
CA GLN A 461 -66.49 -17.23 -14.62
C GLN A 461 -66.08 -15.74 -14.53
N ALA A 462 -67.03 -14.81 -14.64
CA ALA A 462 -66.78 -13.38 -14.46
C ALA A 462 -66.40 -13.03 -13.02
N LEU A 463 -67.00 -13.67 -12.02
CA LEU A 463 -66.63 -13.54 -10.61
C LEU A 463 -65.20 -14.04 -10.35
N ILE A 464 -64.87 -15.24 -10.85
CA ILE A 464 -63.52 -15.82 -10.72
C ILE A 464 -62.47 -14.94 -11.42
N THR A 465 -62.76 -14.42 -12.61
CA THR A 465 -61.83 -13.51 -13.31
C THR A 465 -61.68 -12.17 -12.61
N THR A 466 -62.76 -11.63 -12.03
CA THR A 466 -62.72 -10.40 -11.23
C THR A 466 -61.87 -10.56 -9.96
N ASP A 467 -62.01 -11.69 -9.26
CA ASP A 467 -61.20 -11.96 -8.05
C ASP A 467 -59.73 -12.22 -8.40
N ARG A 468 -59.43 -12.95 -9.48
CA ARG A 468 -58.05 -13.07 -10.00
C ARG A 468 -57.42 -11.71 -10.34
N LEU A 469 -58.19 -10.79 -10.91
CA LEU A 469 -57.71 -9.44 -11.24
C LEU A 469 -57.47 -8.59 -9.98
N LYS A 470 -58.33 -8.69 -8.96
CA LYS A 470 -58.11 -8.04 -7.66
C LYS A 470 -56.83 -8.55 -7.01
N ASP A 471 -56.63 -9.87 -6.96
CA ASP A 471 -55.43 -10.49 -6.39
C ASP A 471 -54.17 -10.04 -7.11
N ALA A 472 -54.23 -9.92 -8.45
CA ALA A 472 -53.12 -9.38 -9.25
C ALA A 472 -52.82 -7.91 -8.89
N ILE A 473 -53.84 -7.06 -8.77
CA ILE A 473 -53.67 -5.64 -8.38
C ILE A 473 -53.14 -5.51 -6.95
N PHE A 474 -53.58 -6.35 -6.01
CA PHE A 474 -53.06 -6.35 -4.64
C PHE A 474 -51.58 -6.77 -4.60
N LYS A 475 -51.21 -7.81 -5.34
CA LYS A 475 -49.80 -8.23 -5.48
C LYS A 475 -48.96 -7.13 -6.11
N GLU A 476 -49.44 -6.49 -7.16
CA GLU A 476 -48.74 -5.38 -7.82
C GLU A 476 -48.52 -4.20 -6.87
N ARG A 477 -49.56 -3.79 -6.12
CA ARG A 477 -49.46 -2.71 -5.12
C ARG A 477 -48.49 -3.05 -4.00
N HIS A 478 -48.49 -4.29 -3.52
CA HIS A 478 -47.57 -4.75 -2.50
C HIS A 478 -46.11 -4.74 -3.00
N CYS A 479 -45.86 -5.27 -4.21
CA CYS A 479 -44.54 -5.20 -4.84
C CYS A 479 -44.07 -3.77 -5.05
N LYS A 480 -44.96 -2.86 -5.49
CA LYS A 480 -44.64 -1.43 -5.65
C LYS A 480 -44.25 -0.78 -4.32
N ALA A 481 -45.02 -1.02 -3.25
CA ALA A 481 -44.70 -0.47 -1.93
C ALA A 481 -43.35 -1.00 -1.40
N GLN A 482 -43.04 -2.27 -1.62
CA GLN A 482 -41.72 -2.83 -1.28
C GLN A 482 -40.59 -2.18 -2.09
N LEU A 483 -40.77 -1.98 -3.39
CA LEU A 483 -39.80 -1.29 -4.24
C LEU A 483 -39.59 0.16 -3.81
N GLU A 484 -40.64 0.88 -3.43
CA GLU A 484 -40.53 2.26 -2.90
C GLU A 484 -39.68 2.32 -1.62
N ILE A 485 -39.85 1.35 -0.70
CA ILE A 485 -39.02 1.24 0.52
C ILE A 485 -37.55 0.96 0.15
N ILE A 486 -37.29 0.04 -0.79
CA ILE A 486 -35.94 -0.28 -1.24
C ILE A 486 -35.28 0.92 -1.91
N VAL A 487 -35.99 1.63 -2.78
CA VAL A 487 -35.50 2.85 -3.44
C VAL A 487 -35.17 3.92 -2.42
N HIS A 488 -36.01 4.15 -1.41
CA HIS A 488 -35.69 5.10 -0.33
C HIS A 488 -34.46 4.68 0.49
N ARG A 489 -34.29 3.38 0.78
CA ARG A 489 -33.10 2.86 1.45
C ARG A 489 -31.84 3.12 0.63
N LEU A 490 -31.87 2.76 -0.67
CA LEU A 490 -30.75 2.98 -1.58
C LEU A 490 -30.43 4.47 -1.76
N GLN A 491 -31.43 5.35 -1.83
CA GLN A 491 -31.21 6.80 -1.88
C GLN A 491 -30.50 7.33 -0.63
N ASN A 492 -30.84 6.83 0.56
CA ASN A 492 -30.18 7.21 1.80
C ASN A 492 -28.74 6.69 1.87
N GLU A 493 -28.52 5.48 1.37
CA GLU A 493 -27.20 4.85 1.32
C GLU A 493 -26.27 5.57 0.33
N VAL A 494 -26.78 5.96 -0.84
CA VAL A 494 -26.06 6.80 -1.81
C VAL A 494 -25.71 8.15 -1.21
N LYS A 495 -26.63 8.80 -0.47
CA LYS A 495 -26.33 10.07 0.23
C LYS A 495 -25.23 9.89 1.28
N LYS A 496 -25.27 8.82 2.08
CA LYS A 496 -24.26 8.50 3.09
C LYS A 496 -22.89 8.28 2.44
N LEU A 497 -22.83 7.42 1.41
CA LEU A 497 -21.59 7.13 0.68
C LEU A 497 -21.04 8.38 -0.02
N THR A 498 -21.90 9.26 -0.55
CA THR A 498 -21.45 10.54 -1.15
C THR A 498 -20.76 11.43 -0.12
N ILE A 499 -21.28 11.54 1.11
CA ILE A 499 -20.66 12.31 2.20
C ILE A 499 -19.33 11.68 2.64
N GLU A 500 -19.27 10.36 2.75
CA GLU A 500 -18.03 9.64 3.08
C GLU A 500 -16.95 9.84 2.00
N LEU A 501 -17.34 9.80 0.72
CA LEU A 501 -16.43 10.03 -0.41
C LEU A 501 -15.91 11.48 -0.44
N MET A 502 -16.75 12.48 -0.14
CA MET A 502 -16.30 13.87 0.02
C MET A 502 -15.29 14.01 1.16
N LYS A 503 -15.54 13.41 2.33
CA LYS A 503 -14.59 13.43 3.46
C LYS A 503 -13.26 12.75 3.13
N ALA A 504 -13.30 11.60 2.44
CA ALA A 504 -12.09 10.90 2.01
C ALA A 504 -11.28 11.73 1.01
N ARG A 505 -11.97 12.45 0.10
CA ARG A 505 -11.33 13.37 -0.84
C ARG A 505 -10.66 14.56 -0.14
N ASP A 506 -11.33 15.18 0.83
CA ASP A 506 -10.75 16.28 1.62
C ASP A 506 -9.49 15.81 2.38
N GLN A 507 -9.52 14.61 2.97
CA GLN A 507 -8.36 14.00 3.63
C GLN A 507 -7.22 13.70 2.64
N GLN A 508 -7.53 13.22 1.44
CA GLN A 508 -6.54 13.00 0.39
C GLN A 508 -5.88 14.33 -0.04
N GLU A 509 -6.65 15.40 -0.20
CA GLU A 509 -6.11 16.74 -0.51
C GLU A 509 -5.20 17.25 0.62
N ASP A 510 -5.53 17.00 1.89
CA ASP A 510 -4.66 17.28 3.04
C ASP A 510 -3.36 16.48 3.01
N HIS A 511 -3.42 15.17 2.72
CA HIS A 511 -2.23 14.34 2.57
C HIS A 511 -1.31 14.83 1.44
N ILE A 512 -1.88 15.23 0.29
CA ILE A 512 -1.13 15.83 -0.82
C ILE A 512 -0.48 17.15 -0.38
N ARG A 513 -1.17 18.00 0.39
CA ARG A 513 -0.59 19.23 0.95
C ARG A 513 0.59 18.92 1.88
N HIS A 514 0.47 17.91 2.75
CA HIS A 514 1.55 17.50 3.65
C HIS A 514 2.76 16.94 2.90
N LEU A 515 2.56 16.07 1.91
CA LEU A 515 3.63 15.52 1.07
C LEU A 515 4.40 16.63 0.34
N ARG A 516 3.70 17.57 -0.30
CA ARG A 516 4.34 18.74 -0.95
C ARG A 516 5.16 19.60 0.02
N THR A 517 4.79 19.62 1.30
CA THR A 517 5.52 20.39 2.31
C THR A 517 6.78 19.65 2.76
N LEU A 518 6.71 18.32 2.87
CA LEU A 518 7.85 17.44 3.14
C LEU A 518 8.86 17.44 1.98
N GLU A 519 8.40 17.34 0.73
CA GLU A 519 9.24 17.42 -0.47
C GLU A 519 10.07 18.72 -0.50
N ARG A 520 9.44 19.87 -0.23
CA ARG A 520 10.15 21.16 -0.14
C ARG A 520 11.15 21.23 1.01
N ALA A 521 10.91 20.51 2.10
CA ALA A 521 11.84 20.43 3.22
C ALA A 521 13.05 19.54 2.90
N LEU A 522 12.82 18.41 2.21
CA LEU A 522 13.86 17.52 1.70
C LEU A 522 14.75 18.22 0.67
N GLU A 523 14.17 18.93 -0.30
CA GLU A 523 14.94 19.68 -1.31
C GLU A 523 15.84 20.76 -0.67
N LYS A 524 15.38 21.40 0.42
CA LYS A 524 16.19 22.34 1.20
C LYS A 524 17.33 21.64 1.95
N MET A 525 17.06 20.48 2.54
CA MET A 525 18.05 19.68 3.27
C MET A 525 19.13 19.15 2.33
N GLU A 526 18.75 18.67 1.14
CA GLU A 526 19.67 18.23 0.09
C GLU A 526 20.56 19.37 -0.41
N LYS A 527 20.00 20.55 -0.66
CA LYS A 527 20.78 21.75 -1.02
C LYS A 527 21.78 22.13 0.09
N GLN A 528 21.38 22.06 1.36
CA GLN A 528 22.30 22.31 2.48
C GLN A 528 23.41 21.26 2.58
N LYS A 529 23.08 19.97 2.41
CA LYS A 529 24.06 18.88 2.43
C LYS A 529 25.07 19.02 1.29
N ALA A 530 24.61 19.33 0.08
CA ALA A 530 25.48 19.59 -1.07
C ALA A 530 26.40 20.80 -0.85
N GLN A 531 25.89 21.88 -0.26
CA GLN A 531 26.71 23.04 0.11
C GLN A 531 27.76 22.70 1.17
N GLN A 532 27.41 21.90 2.18
CA GLN A 532 28.33 21.47 3.22
C GLN A 532 29.44 20.57 2.67
N GLN A 533 29.10 19.62 1.79
CA GLN A 533 30.08 18.77 1.10
C GLN A 533 31.00 19.61 0.21
N ALA A 534 30.47 20.57 -0.55
CA ALA A 534 31.28 21.47 -1.38
C ALA A 534 32.22 22.34 -0.54
N ALA A 535 31.78 22.80 0.64
CA ALA A 535 32.62 23.57 1.56
C ALA A 535 33.75 22.70 2.15
N GLN A 536 33.46 21.45 2.52
CA GLN A 536 34.47 20.50 3.01
C GLN A 536 35.52 20.18 1.94
N ILE A 537 35.11 19.92 0.69
CA ILE A 537 36.04 19.66 -0.41
C ILE A 537 36.96 20.86 -0.65
N ARG A 538 36.43 22.09 -0.63
CA ARG A 538 37.25 23.31 -0.76
C ARG A 538 38.26 23.45 0.37
N LEU A 539 37.86 23.16 1.61
CA LEU A 539 38.75 23.22 2.76
C LEU A 539 39.89 22.21 2.64
N ILE A 540 39.60 20.97 2.21
CA ILE A 540 40.61 19.92 1.98
C ILE A 540 41.60 20.38 0.91
N GLN A 541 41.12 20.90 -0.23
CA GLN A 541 41.98 21.42 -1.29
C GLN A 541 42.87 22.57 -0.83
N GLU A 542 42.36 23.48 0.00
CA GLU A 542 43.15 24.60 0.55
C GLU A 542 44.25 24.10 1.50
N VAL A 543 43.95 23.08 2.33
CA VAL A 543 44.92 22.45 3.23
C VAL A 543 45.99 21.69 2.43
N GLU A 544 45.62 20.97 1.36
CA GLU A 544 46.56 20.28 0.47
C GLU A 544 47.50 21.26 -0.24
N LEU A 545 46.97 22.39 -0.73
CA LEU A 545 47.78 23.45 -1.36
C LEU A 545 48.77 24.08 -0.35
N LYS A 546 48.34 24.31 0.89
CA LYS A 546 49.22 24.81 1.98
C LYS A 546 50.29 23.79 2.35
N ALA A 547 49.95 22.51 2.45
CA ALA A 547 50.91 21.44 2.71
C ALA A 547 51.96 21.34 1.59
N SER A 548 51.54 21.39 0.32
CA SER A 548 52.46 21.40 -0.83
C SER A 548 53.36 22.65 -0.88
N ALA A 549 52.87 23.80 -0.42
CA ALA A 549 53.70 25.00 -0.27
C ALA A 549 54.75 24.83 0.84
N ALA A 550 54.36 24.31 2.00
CA ALA A 550 55.27 24.04 3.12
C ALA A 550 56.34 23.00 2.76
N ASP A 551 55.99 21.93 2.04
CA ASP A 551 56.96 20.92 1.57
C ASP A 551 58.01 21.52 0.63
N ARG A 552 57.61 22.46 -0.24
CA ARG A 552 58.56 23.18 -1.11
C ARG A 552 59.50 24.06 -0.30
N GLU A 553 58.99 24.77 0.71
CA GLU A 553 59.79 25.60 1.61
C GLU A 553 60.79 24.75 2.42
N ILE A 554 60.34 23.62 2.97
CA ILE A 554 61.20 22.66 3.69
C ILE A 554 62.31 22.14 2.77
N ASN A 555 62.00 21.81 1.51
CA ASN A 555 63.01 21.35 0.55
C ASN A 555 64.05 22.44 0.24
N LEU A 556 63.61 23.70 0.08
CA LEU A 556 64.52 24.84 -0.12
C LEU A 556 65.42 25.09 1.09
N LEU A 557 64.87 24.99 2.31
CA LEU A 557 65.63 25.12 3.55
C LEU A 557 66.63 23.97 3.71
N ARG A 558 66.27 22.73 3.36
CA ARG A 558 67.17 21.57 3.37
C ARG A 558 68.34 21.75 2.40
N THR A 559 68.09 22.24 1.18
CA THR A 559 69.17 22.53 0.22
C THR A 559 70.09 23.63 0.72
N SER A 560 69.54 24.69 1.32
CA SER A 560 70.33 25.79 1.88
C SER A 560 71.19 25.33 3.06
N LEU A 561 70.62 24.55 3.98
CA LEU A 561 71.34 23.95 5.11
C LEU A 561 72.48 23.03 4.65
N HIS A 562 72.28 22.27 3.58
CA HIS A 562 73.31 21.41 3.01
C HIS A 562 74.48 22.23 2.44
N GLN A 563 74.19 23.34 1.76
CA GLN A 563 75.20 24.25 1.23
C GLN A 563 76.02 24.90 2.36
N GLU A 564 75.35 25.41 3.39
CA GLU A 564 76.03 26.01 4.56
C GLU A 564 76.91 24.98 5.30
N LYS A 565 76.43 23.73 5.46
CA LYS A 565 77.25 22.65 6.04
C LYS A 565 78.51 22.36 5.24
N GLN A 566 78.44 22.37 3.90
CA GLN A 566 79.62 22.19 3.05
C GLN A 566 80.62 23.35 3.20
N GLN A 567 80.13 24.59 3.28
CA GLN A 567 81.01 25.75 3.50
C GLN A 567 81.72 25.70 4.86
N VAL A 568 81.01 25.30 5.93
CA VAL A 568 81.60 25.14 7.27
C VAL A 568 82.65 24.04 7.30
N GLN A 569 82.45 22.93 6.57
CA GLN A 569 83.46 21.87 6.45
C GLN A 569 84.73 22.35 5.74
N GLN A 570 84.60 23.11 4.64
CA GLN A 570 85.75 23.70 3.94
C GLN A 570 86.54 24.67 4.82
N LEU A 571 85.84 25.48 5.63
CA LEU A 571 86.49 26.38 6.60
C LEU A 571 87.23 25.62 7.70
N HIS A 572 86.67 24.51 8.21
CA HIS A 572 87.35 23.67 9.20
C HIS A 572 88.64 23.05 8.65
N GLU A 573 88.65 22.55 7.41
CA GLU A 573 89.86 22.01 6.78
C GLU A 573 90.95 23.08 6.61
N LEU A 574 90.58 24.30 6.21
CA LEU A 574 91.51 25.42 6.09
C LEU A 574 92.13 25.83 7.43
N LEU A 575 91.32 25.88 8.50
CA LEU A 575 91.81 26.22 9.84
C LEU A 575 92.77 25.16 10.38
N ALA A 576 92.48 23.88 10.17
CA ALA A 576 93.35 22.79 10.58
C ALA A 576 94.74 22.85 9.90
N LEU A 577 94.77 23.17 8.59
CA LEU A 577 96.03 23.37 7.86
C LEU A 577 96.83 24.57 8.40
N LYS A 578 96.14 25.67 8.73
CA LYS A 578 96.77 26.88 9.30
C LYS A 578 97.37 26.62 10.68
N GLU A 579 96.67 25.88 11.55
CA GLU A 579 97.18 25.55 12.89
C GLU A 579 98.42 24.64 12.83
N GLN A 580 98.47 23.73 11.86
CA GLN A 580 99.65 22.89 11.61
C GLN A 580 100.87 23.70 11.17
N GLU A 581 100.67 24.73 10.34
CA GLU A 581 101.71 25.66 9.88
C GLU A 581 102.34 26.41 11.07
N HIS A 582 101.51 26.90 12.00
CA HIS A 582 101.98 27.62 13.20
C HIS A 582 102.72 26.73 14.20
N ARG A 583 102.35 25.45 14.36
CA ARG A 583 103.13 24.53 15.21
C ARG A 583 104.55 24.33 14.71
N GLN A 584 104.77 24.31 13.40
CA GLN A 584 106.12 24.19 12.81
C GLN A 584 106.99 25.43 13.05
N GLU A 585 106.40 26.64 13.07
CA GLU A 585 107.15 27.88 13.33
C GLU A 585 107.69 27.98 14.76
N ILE A 586 106.97 27.41 15.74
CA ILE A 586 107.33 27.54 17.17
C ILE A 586 108.52 26.64 17.54
N GLU A 587 108.69 25.48 16.88
CA GLU A 587 109.80 24.55 17.16
C GLU A 587 111.19 25.13 16.83
N THR A 588 111.28 26.24 16.09
CA THR A 588 112.57 26.73 15.54
C THR A 588 113.20 27.91 16.28
N ARG A 589 112.71 28.34 17.45
CA ARG A 589 113.23 29.57 18.11
C ARG A 589 114.12 29.31 19.33
N GLN A 590 115.40 29.73 19.22
CA GLN A 590 116.43 29.74 20.27
C GLN A 590 116.43 31.03 21.12
N PHE A 591 116.90 30.90 22.37
CA PHE A 591 116.74 31.83 23.51
C PHE A 591 118.01 32.68 23.82
N PHE A 592 117.82 33.90 24.38
CA PHE A 592 118.85 34.93 24.68
C PHE A 592 118.83 35.40 26.16
N THR A 593 119.93 36.06 26.59
CA THR A 593 120.48 36.30 27.94
C THR A 593 120.03 37.55 28.75
N ASP A 594 120.29 37.53 30.07
CA ASP A 594 119.38 37.91 31.16
C ASP A 594 119.24 39.38 31.64
N ALA A 595 120.09 40.36 31.29
CA ALA A 595 119.98 41.72 31.86
C ALA A 595 119.20 42.71 30.97
N GLU A 596 119.49 42.72 29.67
CA GLU A 596 118.63 43.35 28.66
C GLU A 596 117.32 42.56 28.50
N PHE A 597 117.36 41.26 28.81
CA PHE A 597 116.16 40.44 28.93
C PHE A 597 115.22 40.97 29.99
N GLN A 598 115.65 41.48 31.15
CA GLN A 598 114.71 41.94 32.19
C GLN A 598 114.01 43.27 31.85
N ASP A 599 114.66 44.23 31.17
CA ASP A 599 113.98 45.43 30.64
C ASP A 599 113.12 45.07 29.41
N ALA A 600 113.59 44.15 28.57
CA ALA A 600 112.77 43.56 27.53
C ALA A 600 111.62 42.71 28.09
N LEU A 601 111.78 42.12 29.28
CA LEU A 601 110.81 41.27 29.96
C LEU A 601 109.76 42.15 30.60
N THR A 602 110.11 43.27 31.25
CA THR A 602 109.12 44.22 31.76
C THR A 602 108.37 44.90 30.63
N LYS A 603 109.04 45.32 29.54
CA LYS A 603 108.33 45.80 28.34
C LYS A 603 107.47 44.72 27.70
N ARG A 604 107.94 43.47 27.65
CA ARG A 604 107.12 42.35 27.17
C ARG A 604 105.99 42.02 28.12
N LEU A 605 106.19 42.08 29.43
CA LEU A 605 105.17 41.84 30.45
C LEU A 605 104.10 42.91 30.37
N CYS A 606 104.44 44.20 30.29
CA CYS A 606 103.44 45.24 30.08
C CYS A 606 102.70 45.06 28.75
N LYS A 607 103.41 44.65 27.69
CA LYS A 607 102.79 44.38 26.39
C LYS A 607 101.88 43.15 26.42
N GLU A 608 102.27 42.11 27.15
CA GLU A 608 101.53 40.86 27.30
C GLU A 608 100.36 41.02 28.28
N GLU A 609 100.52 41.79 29.35
CA GLU A 609 99.46 42.16 30.30
C GLU A 609 98.40 42.99 29.59
N ARG A 610 98.80 44.02 28.82
CA ARG A 610 97.86 44.79 28.00
C ARG A 610 97.17 43.92 26.94
N LYS A 611 97.88 42.94 26.37
CA LYS A 611 97.31 41.97 25.43
C LYS A 611 96.32 41.04 26.13
N HIS A 612 96.64 40.51 27.31
CA HIS A 612 95.74 39.72 28.13
C HIS A 612 94.53 40.52 28.62
N GLU A 613 94.70 41.78 28.97
CA GLU A 613 93.61 42.68 29.36
C GLU A 613 92.65 42.93 28.18
N GLN A 614 93.21 43.05 26.97
CA GLN A 614 92.42 43.11 25.74
C GLN A 614 91.75 41.77 25.40
N GLU A 615 92.43 40.64 25.55
CA GLU A 615 91.85 39.30 25.39
C GLU A 615 90.72 39.06 26.39
N VAL A 616 90.88 39.45 27.65
CA VAL A 616 89.83 39.39 28.69
C VAL A 616 88.64 40.25 28.30
N LYS A 617 88.87 41.45 27.76
CA LYS A 617 87.80 42.30 27.25
C LYS A 617 87.07 41.66 26.07
N GLU A 618 87.80 41.07 25.12
CA GLU A 618 87.22 40.32 23.99
C GLU A 618 86.44 39.09 24.45
N TYR A 619 86.93 38.37 25.47
CA TYR A 619 86.21 37.25 26.08
C TYR A 619 84.96 37.71 26.81
N GLN A 620 85.02 38.85 27.51
CA GLN A 620 83.85 39.43 28.17
C GLN A 620 82.79 39.84 27.15
N GLU A 621 83.17 40.51 26.06
CA GLU A 621 82.27 40.86 24.96
C GLU A 621 81.67 39.60 24.31
N LYS A 622 82.46 38.53 24.12
CA LYS A 622 81.95 37.24 23.63
C LYS A 622 80.96 36.60 24.61
N ILE A 623 81.24 36.65 25.92
CA ILE A 623 80.34 36.15 26.97
C ILE A 623 79.03 36.94 26.95
N ASP A 624 79.08 38.27 26.81
CA ASP A 624 77.90 39.12 26.78
C ASP A 624 77.05 38.83 25.52
N ILE A 625 77.69 38.64 24.35
CA ILE A 625 77.00 38.22 23.12
C ILE A 625 76.37 36.83 23.28
N LEU A 626 77.11 35.87 23.82
CA LEU A 626 76.61 34.51 24.07
C LEU A 626 75.41 34.53 25.04
N ASN A 627 75.50 35.29 26.13
CA ASN A 627 74.41 35.44 27.08
C ASN A 627 73.16 36.06 26.43
N GLN A 628 73.33 37.05 25.55
CA GLN A 628 72.21 37.61 24.78
C GLN A 628 71.59 36.56 23.85
N GLN A 629 72.41 35.78 23.13
CA GLN A 629 71.92 34.69 22.28
C GLN A 629 71.19 33.61 23.08
N TYR A 630 71.68 33.25 24.27
CA TYR A 630 70.99 32.31 25.17
C TYR A 630 69.65 32.88 25.65
N LEU A 631 69.58 34.17 25.97
CA LEU A 631 68.33 34.82 26.38
C LEU A 631 67.31 34.85 25.24
N ASP A 632 67.75 35.18 24.02
CA ASP A 632 66.91 35.19 22.83
C ASP A 632 66.39 33.77 22.53
N LEU A 633 67.25 32.76 22.62
CA LEU A 633 66.86 31.36 22.48
C LEU A 633 65.86 30.91 23.57
N GLU A 634 66.08 31.30 24.83
CA GLU A 634 65.15 31.01 25.92
C GLU A 634 63.77 31.66 25.68
N ASN A 635 63.76 32.88 25.15
CA ASN A 635 62.52 33.56 24.75
C ASN A 635 61.80 32.82 23.61
N GLU A 636 62.53 32.35 22.60
CA GLU A 636 61.96 31.49 21.54
C GLU A 636 61.34 30.21 22.11
N PHE A 637 62.02 29.54 23.04
CA PHE A 637 61.48 28.35 23.71
C PHE A 637 60.21 28.66 24.52
N ARG A 638 60.16 29.79 25.24
CA ARG A 638 58.94 30.20 25.97
C ARG A 638 57.77 30.46 25.01
N ILE A 639 58.02 31.11 23.87
CA ILE A 639 57.01 31.36 22.85
C ILE A 639 56.53 30.02 22.26
N ALA A 640 57.45 29.13 21.89
CA ALA A 640 57.14 27.82 21.35
C ALA A 640 56.30 26.98 22.34
N LEU A 641 56.67 26.94 23.62
CA LEU A 641 55.89 26.28 24.67
C LEU A 641 54.49 26.88 24.84
N THR A 642 54.35 28.20 24.72
CA THR A 642 53.05 28.87 24.79
C THR A 642 52.17 28.52 23.60
N VAL A 643 52.75 28.49 22.39
CA VAL A 643 52.04 28.06 21.17
C VAL A 643 51.61 26.60 21.29
N GLU A 644 52.50 25.72 21.75
CA GLU A 644 52.20 24.29 21.87
C GLU A 644 51.16 24.01 22.96
N ALA A 645 51.20 24.73 24.09
CA ALA A 645 50.16 24.68 25.11
C ALA A 645 48.80 25.12 24.57
N ARG A 646 48.77 26.15 23.70
CA ARG A 646 47.54 26.59 23.04
C ARG A 646 47.02 25.55 22.05
N ARG A 647 47.90 24.95 21.23
CA ARG A 647 47.52 23.88 20.29
C ARG A 647 47.00 22.65 21.02
N PHE A 648 47.62 22.26 22.13
CA PHE A 648 47.13 21.16 22.97
C PHE A 648 45.74 21.46 23.53
N LYS A 649 45.50 22.70 23.96
CA LYS A 649 44.18 23.14 24.40
C LYS A 649 43.14 23.09 23.28
N ASP A 650 43.47 23.57 22.09
CA ASP A 650 42.55 23.52 20.93
C ASP A 650 42.22 22.05 20.55
N VAL A 651 43.21 21.15 20.66
CA VAL A 651 43.00 19.71 20.45
C VAL A 651 42.13 19.10 21.55
N GLN A 652 42.35 19.46 22.82
CA GLN A 652 41.53 19.01 23.94
C GLN A 652 40.07 19.47 23.78
N ASP A 653 39.85 20.75 23.46
CA ASP A 653 38.53 21.32 23.23
C ASP A 653 37.83 20.58 22.06
N GLY A 654 38.58 20.31 20.97
CA GLY A 654 38.09 19.49 19.86
C GLY A 654 37.70 18.06 20.23
N PHE A 655 38.47 17.40 21.12
CA PHE A 655 38.12 16.08 21.65
C PHE A 655 36.86 16.12 22.54
N GLU A 656 36.71 17.15 23.36
CA GLU A 656 35.50 17.34 24.19
C GLU A 656 34.27 17.56 23.29
N ASP A 657 34.37 18.37 22.24
CA ASP A 657 33.30 18.57 21.26
C ASP A 657 32.90 17.25 20.58
N VAL A 658 33.88 16.47 20.09
CA VAL A 658 33.63 15.15 19.48
C VAL A 658 32.99 14.18 20.49
N ALA A 659 33.41 14.19 21.76
CA ALA A 659 32.82 13.36 22.80
C ALA A 659 31.35 13.75 23.06
N THR A 660 31.01 15.04 23.04
CA THR A 660 29.62 15.50 23.19
C THR A 660 28.75 15.12 21.98
N GLU A 661 29.28 15.24 20.76
CA GLU A 661 28.56 14.83 19.54
C GLU A 661 28.37 13.30 19.48
N LEU A 662 29.36 12.53 19.91
CA LEU A 662 29.22 11.07 20.07
C LEU A 662 28.14 10.73 21.09
N ALA A 663 28.07 11.44 22.22
CA ALA A 663 27.04 11.24 23.23
C ALA A 663 25.64 11.56 22.68
N LYS A 664 25.48 12.65 21.91
CA LYS A 664 24.21 13.00 21.24
C LYS A 664 23.82 11.95 20.20
N SER A 665 24.76 11.50 19.38
CA SER A 665 24.55 10.47 18.36
C SER A 665 24.12 9.13 18.99
N LYS A 666 24.74 8.74 20.11
CA LYS A 666 24.33 7.55 20.89
C LYS A 666 22.90 7.68 21.42
N HIS A 667 22.50 8.84 21.93
CA HIS A 667 21.12 9.06 22.41
C HIS A 667 20.12 9.01 21.24
N ALA A 668 20.46 9.59 20.09
CA ALA A 668 19.63 9.55 18.89
C ALA A 668 19.46 8.11 18.37
N LEU A 669 20.53 7.30 18.36
CA LEU A 669 20.49 5.90 17.98
C LEU A 669 19.58 5.07 18.90
N ILE A 670 19.73 5.20 20.22
CA ILE A 670 18.87 4.50 21.20
C ILE A 670 17.40 4.91 21.02
N TRP A 671 17.15 6.18 20.71
CA TRP A 671 15.79 6.67 20.45
C TRP A 671 15.20 6.10 19.15
N ALA A 672 15.99 6.06 18.08
CA ALA A 672 15.60 5.46 16.80
C ALA A 672 15.30 3.96 16.95
N GLN A 673 16.16 3.22 17.67
CA GLN A 673 15.96 1.80 17.96
C GLN A 673 14.68 1.54 18.78
N ARG A 674 14.33 2.42 19.73
CA ARG A 674 13.04 2.33 20.44
C ARG A 674 11.86 2.52 19.50
N LYS A 675 11.95 3.47 18.57
CA LYS A 675 10.90 3.71 17.56
C LYS A 675 10.76 2.55 16.58
N GLU A 676 11.87 1.96 16.16
CA GLU A 676 11.89 0.75 15.35
C GLU A 676 11.20 -0.42 16.07
N ASN A 677 11.52 -0.65 17.36
CA ASN A 677 10.88 -1.69 18.17
C ASN A 677 9.36 -1.47 18.33
N GLU A 678 8.92 -0.23 18.55
CA GLU A 678 7.50 0.13 18.58
C GLU A 678 6.82 -0.17 17.23
N SER A 679 7.48 0.16 16.11
CA SER A 679 6.97 -0.11 14.77
C SER A 679 6.93 -1.61 14.45
N SER A 680 7.93 -2.37 14.85
CA SER A 680 7.99 -3.83 14.71
C SER A 680 6.87 -4.51 15.51
N SER A 681 6.58 -4.02 16.72
CA SER A 681 5.43 -4.49 17.51
C SER A 681 4.10 -4.21 16.80
N LEU A 682 3.92 -3.00 16.27
CA LEU A 682 2.71 -2.63 15.53
C LEU A 682 2.54 -3.47 14.24
N ILE A 683 3.63 -3.72 13.52
CA ILE A 683 3.63 -4.58 12.33
C ILE A 683 3.25 -6.02 12.72
N LYS A 684 3.74 -6.55 13.85
CA LYS A 684 3.36 -7.87 14.36
C LYS A 684 1.87 -7.94 14.69
N ASP A 685 1.32 -6.92 15.36
CA ASP A 685 -0.10 -6.85 15.70
C ASP A 685 -0.99 -6.76 14.44
N LEU A 686 -0.62 -5.92 13.48
CA LEU A 686 -1.30 -5.82 12.19
C LEU A 686 -1.21 -7.13 11.39
N THR A 687 -0.05 -7.78 11.40
CA THR A 687 0.14 -9.09 10.74
C THR A 687 -0.73 -10.16 11.38
N CYS A 688 -0.88 -10.16 12.71
CA CYS A 688 -1.76 -11.06 13.43
C CYS A 688 -3.23 -10.82 13.05
N MET A 689 -3.65 -9.55 13.01
CA MET A 689 -5.01 -9.17 12.63
C MET A 689 -5.33 -9.54 11.17
N VAL A 690 -4.39 -9.36 10.23
CA VAL A 690 -4.54 -9.77 8.84
C VAL A 690 -4.67 -11.29 8.72
N LYS A 691 -3.90 -12.06 9.50
CA LYS A 691 -4.03 -13.52 9.55
C LYS A 691 -5.41 -13.95 10.07
N GLU A 692 -5.91 -13.30 11.12
CA GLU A 692 -7.25 -13.58 11.68
C GLU A 692 -8.38 -13.21 10.71
N GLN A 693 -8.26 -12.09 9.99
CA GLN A 693 -9.23 -11.71 8.96
C GLN A 693 -9.20 -12.69 7.78
N LYS A 694 -8.02 -13.20 7.41
CA LYS A 694 -7.88 -14.20 6.36
C LYS A 694 -8.49 -15.55 6.74
N THR A 695 -8.35 -16.00 7.99
CA THR A 695 -9.02 -17.22 8.47
C THR A 695 -10.53 -17.04 8.43
N LYS A 696 -11.05 -15.90 8.91
CA LYS A 696 -12.49 -15.56 8.83
C LYS A 696 -13.00 -15.55 7.39
N LEU A 697 -12.24 -14.97 6.44
CA LEU A 697 -12.62 -14.97 5.03
C LEU A 697 -12.66 -16.39 4.44
N SER A 698 -11.70 -17.25 4.81
CA SER A 698 -11.66 -18.65 4.37
C SER A 698 -12.83 -19.47 4.90
N GLU A 699 -13.26 -19.23 6.14
CA GLU A 699 -14.44 -19.84 6.74
C GLU A 699 -15.72 -19.40 6.02
N VAL A 700 -15.86 -18.11 5.72
CA VAL A 700 -16.99 -17.59 4.94
C VAL A 700 -17.02 -18.17 3.52
N CYS A 701 -15.88 -18.29 2.85
CA CYS A 701 -15.79 -18.93 1.54
C CYS A 701 -16.19 -20.41 1.59
N LYS A 702 -15.75 -21.15 2.62
CA LYS A 702 -16.13 -22.56 2.80
C LYS A 702 -17.63 -22.72 3.03
N LEU A 703 -18.22 -21.91 3.91
CA LEU A 703 -19.67 -21.91 4.16
C LEU A 703 -20.47 -21.56 2.90
N LYS A 704 -19.99 -20.61 2.09
CA LYS A 704 -20.59 -20.28 0.79
C LYS A 704 -20.53 -21.45 -0.19
N GLN A 705 -19.41 -22.18 -0.23
CA GLN A 705 -19.24 -23.33 -1.11
C GLN A 705 -20.11 -24.52 -0.68
N GLU A 706 -20.26 -24.75 0.62
CA GLU A 706 -21.20 -25.74 1.18
C GLU A 706 -22.66 -25.36 0.87
N ALA A 707 -23.03 -24.07 1.00
CA ALA A 707 -24.36 -23.59 0.62
C ALA A 707 -24.64 -23.76 -0.88
N ALA A 708 -23.65 -23.47 -1.74
CA ALA A 708 -23.77 -23.69 -3.19
C ALA A 708 -23.93 -25.18 -3.53
N ALA A 709 -23.16 -26.08 -2.89
CA ALA A 709 -23.29 -27.51 -3.06
C ALA A 709 -24.67 -28.03 -2.60
N ASN A 710 -25.19 -27.52 -1.49
CA ASN A 710 -26.54 -27.86 -1.02
C ASN A 710 -27.63 -27.41 -2.00
N LEU A 711 -27.52 -26.21 -2.57
CA LEU A 711 -28.44 -25.73 -3.61
C LEU A 711 -28.34 -26.59 -4.88
N GLN A 712 -27.14 -26.98 -5.30
CA GLN A 712 -26.96 -27.87 -6.45
C GLN A 712 -27.59 -29.25 -6.21
N ASN A 713 -27.45 -29.81 -5.01
CA ASN A 713 -28.09 -31.07 -4.64
C ASN A 713 -29.63 -30.96 -4.64
N GLN A 714 -30.17 -29.82 -4.18
CA GLN A 714 -31.61 -29.56 -4.24
C GLN A 714 -32.09 -29.45 -5.70
N ILE A 715 -31.34 -28.77 -6.57
CA ILE A 715 -31.65 -28.68 -8.01
C ILE A 715 -31.66 -30.07 -8.65
N ASN A 716 -30.61 -30.87 -8.44
CA ASN A 716 -30.53 -32.23 -8.97
C ASN A 716 -31.70 -33.12 -8.48
N THR A 717 -32.12 -32.96 -7.22
CA THR A 717 -33.26 -33.70 -6.66
C THR A 717 -34.58 -33.27 -7.33
N LEU A 718 -34.77 -31.97 -7.55
CA LEU A 718 -35.93 -31.43 -8.25
C LEU A 718 -35.97 -31.89 -9.72
N GLU A 719 -34.82 -31.96 -10.39
CA GLU A 719 -34.71 -32.48 -11.76
C GLU A 719 -35.13 -33.95 -11.85
N ILE A 720 -34.70 -34.80 -10.90
CA ILE A 720 -35.13 -36.20 -10.82
C ILE A 720 -36.65 -36.30 -10.61
N LEU A 721 -37.23 -35.48 -9.72
CA LEU A 721 -38.67 -35.46 -9.47
C LEU A 721 -39.46 -35.00 -10.71
N ILE A 722 -38.95 -34.01 -11.44
CA ILE A 722 -39.56 -33.54 -12.69
C ILE A 722 -39.52 -34.64 -13.75
N GLU A 723 -38.43 -35.42 -13.85
CA GLU A 723 -38.33 -36.51 -14.82
C GLU A 723 -39.25 -37.69 -14.47
N ASP A 724 -39.39 -38.04 -13.19
CA ASP A 724 -40.38 -39.00 -12.70
C ASP A 724 -41.82 -38.55 -12.99
N ASP A 725 -42.13 -37.26 -12.82
CA ASP A 725 -43.45 -36.70 -13.17
C ASP A 725 -43.73 -36.76 -14.67
N LYS A 726 -42.71 -36.51 -15.52
CA LYS A 726 -42.83 -36.71 -16.98
C LYS A 726 -43.12 -38.16 -17.33
N GLN A 727 -42.42 -39.13 -16.71
CA GLN A 727 -42.67 -40.56 -16.94
C GLN A 727 -44.09 -40.95 -16.53
N LYS A 728 -44.56 -40.48 -15.37
CA LYS A 728 -45.94 -40.68 -14.93
C LYS A 728 -46.96 -40.05 -15.87
N SER A 729 -46.69 -38.86 -16.41
CA SER A 729 -47.54 -38.22 -17.41
C SER A 729 -47.63 -39.06 -18.70
N ILE A 730 -46.52 -39.64 -19.17
CA ILE A 730 -46.53 -40.54 -20.34
C ILE A 730 -47.35 -41.80 -20.05
N GLN A 731 -47.22 -42.38 -18.86
CA GLN A 731 -47.98 -43.55 -18.45
C GLN A 731 -49.49 -43.26 -18.37
N ILE A 732 -49.89 -42.09 -17.87
CA ILE A 732 -51.29 -41.65 -17.84
C ILE A 732 -51.85 -41.50 -19.27
N GLU A 733 -51.08 -40.96 -20.22
CA GLU A 733 -51.51 -40.86 -21.61
C GLU A 733 -51.69 -42.24 -22.28
N LEU A 734 -50.81 -43.20 -21.98
CA LEU A 734 -50.96 -44.59 -22.40
C LEU A 734 -52.25 -45.23 -21.84
N LEU A 735 -52.50 -45.07 -20.55
CA LEU A 735 -53.71 -45.57 -19.89
C LEU A 735 -54.98 -44.89 -20.42
N LYS A 736 -54.92 -43.61 -20.80
CA LYS A 736 -56.03 -42.93 -21.47
C LYS A 736 -56.33 -43.55 -22.84
N HIS A 737 -55.30 -43.90 -23.61
CA HIS A 737 -55.48 -44.56 -24.91
C HIS A 737 -56.12 -45.94 -24.76
N GLU A 738 -55.63 -46.76 -23.81
CA GLU A 738 -56.22 -48.05 -23.47
C GLU A 738 -57.68 -47.93 -23.00
N LYS A 739 -57.98 -46.93 -22.16
CA LYS A 739 -59.35 -46.64 -21.73
C LYS A 739 -60.26 -46.34 -22.91
N THR A 740 -59.81 -45.54 -23.87
CA THR A 740 -60.61 -45.24 -25.07
C THR A 740 -60.86 -46.49 -25.92
N GLN A 741 -59.85 -47.37 -26.04
CA GLN A 741 -60.00 -48.66 -26.72
C GLN A 741 -61.05 -49.54 -26.01
N LEU A 742 -60.96 -49.71 -24.69
CA LEU A 742 -61.93 -50.49 -23.90
C LEU A 742 -63.35 -49.94 -23.98
N ILE A 743 -63.53 -48.61 -23.96
CA ILE A 743 -64.84 -47.98 -24.14
C ILE A 743 -65.44 -48.34 -25.51
N SER A 744 -64.63 -48.30 -26.57
CA SER A 744 -65.10 -48.69 -27.91
C SER A 744 -65.44 -50.18 -28.02
N GLU A 745 -64.69 -51.05 -27.36
CA GLU A 745 -65.02 -52.49 -27.28
C GLU A 745 -66.30 -52.74 -26.48
N LEU A 746 -66.49 -52.03 -25.37
CA LEU A 746 -67.72 -52.10 -24.56
C LEU A 746 -68.92 -51.63 -25.37
N ALA A 747 -68.84 -50.50 -26.07
CA ALA A 747 -69.90 -49.99 -26.93
C ALA A 747 -70.28 -51.00 -28.04
N ALA A 748 -69.30 -51.69 -28.62
CA ALA A 748 -69.55 -52.75 -29.60
C ALA A 748 -70.30 -53.95 -28.98
N LYS A 749 -69.92 -54.37 -27.76
CA LYS A 749 -70.59 -55.45 -27.02
C LYS A 749 -72.01 -55.05 -26.58
N GLU A 750 -72.22 -53.81 -26.16
CA GLU A 750 -73.55 -53.29 -25.80
C GLU A 750 -74.51 -53.30 -26.99
N SER A 751 -74.03 -52.96 -28.19
CA SER A 751 -74.81 -53.04 -29.43
C SER A 751 -75.24 -54.48 -29.76
N LEU A 752 -74.33 -55.46 -29.57
CA LEU A 752 -74.66 -56.88 -29.74
C LEU A 752 -75.72 -57.34 -28.73
N ILE A 753 -75.58 -56.95 -27.46
CA ILE A 753 -76.56 -57.26 -26.41
C ILE A 753 -77.92 -56.63 -26.73
N TYR A 754 -77.93 -55.38 -27.22
CA TYR A 754 -79.16 -54.71 -27.64
C TYR A 754 -79.87 -55.49 -28.76
N GLY A 755 -79.13 -55.96 -29.77
CA GLY A 755 -79.65 -56.86 -30.82
C GLY A 755 -80.29 -58.13 -30.24
N LEU A 756 -79.57 -58.85 -29.37
CA LEU A 756 -80.08 -60.07 -28.73
C LEU A 756 -81.31 -59.81 -27.85
N ARG A 757 -81.38 -58.66 -27.18
CA ARG A 757 -82.55 -58.27 -26.39
C ARG A 757 -83.77 -58.01 -27.27
N THR A 758 -83.59 -57.42 -28.44
CA THR A 758 -84.69 -57.21 -29.39
C THR A 758 -85.24 -58.53 -29.93
N GLU A 759 -84.38 -59.51 -30.23
CA GLU A 759 -84.82 -60.86 -30.64
C GLU A 759 -85.59 -61.58 -29.53
N ARG A 760 -85.10 -61.52 -28.28
CA ARG A 760 -85.80 -62.09 -27.13
C ARG A 760 -87.20 -61.47 -26.96
N LYS A 761 -87.33 -60.16 -27.21
CA LYS A 761 -88.62 -59.46 -27.09
C LYS A 761 -89.63 -59.94 -28.14
N VAL A 762 -89.18 -60.25 -29.35
CA VAL A 762 -90.02 -60.84 -30.41
C VAL A 762 -90.48 -62.24 -30.01
N TRP A 763 -89.60 -63.07 -29.44
CA TRP A 763 -89.98 -64.42 -28.97
C TRP A 763 -90.92 -64.38 -27.76
N GLY A 764 -90.79 -63.36 -26.90
CA GLY A 764 -91.70 -63.14 -25.78
C GLY A 764 -93.13 -62.78 -26.21
N GLN A 765 -93.30 -62.07 -27.33
CA GLN A 765 -94.63 -61.70 -27.85
C GLN A 765 -95.41 -62.90 -28.41
N GLU A 766 -94.74 -63.88 -29.01
CA GLU A 766 -95.39 -65.07 -29.59
C GLU A 766 -95.90 -66.03 -28.49
N LEU A 767 -95.13 -66.20 -27.41
CA LEU A 767 -95.50 -67.05 -26.27
C LEU A 767 -96.61 -66.45 -25.40
N ALA A 768 -96.74 -65.13 -25.37
CA ALA A 768 -97.73 -64.43 -24.56
C ALA A 768 -99.18 -64.63 -25.04
N CYS A 769 -99.40 -64.98 -26.32
CA CYS A 769 -100.75 -65.12 -26.88
C CYS A 769 -101.46 -66.39 -26.41
N GLN A 770 -100.72 -67.46 -26.09
CA GLN A 770 -101.30 -68.75 -25.68
C GLN A 770 -101.52 -68.91 -24.17
N SER A 771 -100.85 -68.12 -23.34
CA SER A 771 -100.98 -68.22 -21.87
C SER A 771 -101.94 -67.20 -21.23
N SER A 772 -102.63 -66.38 -22.04
CA SER A 772 -103.32 -65.18 -21.56
C SER A 772 -104.66 -65.41 -20.84
N THR A 773 -105.32 -66.56 -20.99
CA THR A 773 -106.66 -66.81 -20.41
C THR A 773 -106.64 -67.55 -19.07
N LEU A 774 -105.60 -68.32 -18.76
CA LEU A 774 -105.45 -69.02 -17.46
C LEU A 774 -104.47 -68.31 -16.49
N SER A 775 -103.67 -67.36 -16.98
CA SER A 775 -102.77 -66.52 -16.18
C SER A 775 -103.48 -65.34 -15.49
N GLN A 776 -104.73 -64.99 -15.83
CA GLN A 776 -105.37 -63.78 -15.27
C GLN A 776 -105.71 -63.85 -13.77
N SER A 777 -106.09 -65.01 -13.25
CA SER A 777 -106.47 -65.19 -11.84
C SER A 777 -105.25 -65.54 -10.96
N ARG A 778 -104.31 -66.32 -11.48
CA ARG A 778 -102.98 -66.56 -10.88
C ARG A 778 -102.11 -65.29 -10.91
N GLY A 779 -102.18 -64.54 -11.99
CA GLY A 779 -101.46 -63.30 -12.24
C GLY A 779 -101.87 -62.13 -11.36
N LYS A 780 -103.06 -62.12 -10.73
CA LYS A 780 -103.41 -61.06 -9.76
C LYS A 780 -102.69 -61.26 -8.41
N LEU A 781 -102.62 -62.50 -7.93
CA LEU A 781 -101.89 -62.82 -6.70
C LEU A 781 -100.38 -62.84 -6.94
N GLU A 782 -99.93 -63.36 -8.09
CA GLU A 782 -98.54 -63.23 -8.52
C GLU A 782 -98.17 -61.76 -8.75
N ALA A 783 -99.01 -60.91 -9.34
CA ALA A 783 -98.69 -59.49 -9.50
C ALA A 783 -98.56 -58.76 -8.16
N GLN A 784 -99.31 -59.15 -7.13
CA GLN A 784 -99.18 -58.52 -5.81
C GLN A 784 -97.91 -59.00 -5.09
N ILE A 785 -97.59 -60.30 -5.15
CA ILE A 785 -96.32 -60.83 -4.66
C ILE A 785 -95.15 -60.23 -5.44
N GLU A 786 -95.25 -60.17 -6.76
CA GLU A 786 -94.23 -59.61 -7.65
C GLU A 786 -94.09 -58.10 -7.46
N SER A 787 -95.17 -57.36 -7.19
CA SER A 787 -95.09 -55.95 -6.80
C SER A 787 -94.34 -55.78 -5.49
N LEU A 788 -94.67 -56.55 -4.46
CA LEU A 788 -93.98 -56.49 -3.17
C LEU A 788 -92.54 -57.01 -3.26
N CYS A 789 -92.25 -57.99 -4.11
CA CYS A 789 -90.90 -58.46 -4.41
C CYS A 789 -90.11 -57.40 -5.17
N ARG A 790 -90.68 -56.77 -6.21
CA ARG A 790 -90.06 -55.65 -6.94
C ARG A 790 -89.81 -54.46 -6.02
N GLU A 791 -90.74 -54.14 -5.13
CA GLU A 791 -90.58 -53.09 -4.14
C GLU A 791 -89.45 -53.45 -3.16
N ASN A 792 -89.46 -54.64 -2.57
CA ASN A 792 -88.37 -55.11 -1.70
C ASN A 792 -87.02 -55.15 -2.42
N GLU A 793 -87.00 -55.50 -3.70
CA GLU A 793 -85.80 -55.57 -4.51
C GLU A 793 -85.32 -54.17 -4.92
N SER A 794 -86.23 -53.23 -5.14
CA SER A 794 -85.91 -51.81 -5.34
C SER A 794 -85.38 -51.17 -4.05
N LEU A 795 -85.97 -51.49 -2.89
CA LEU A 795 -85.50 -51.05 -1.58
C LEU A 795 -84.16 -51.69 -1.24
N ARG A 796 -83.93 -52.96 -1.58
CA ARG A 796 -82.62 -53.62 -1.45
C ARG A 796 -81.56 -52.96 -2.32
N LYS A 797 -81.87 -52.69 -3.60
CA LYS A 797 -80.94 -51.98 -4.49
C LYS A 797 -80.67 -50.55 -4.03
N SER A 798 -81.70 -49.85 -3.54
CA SER A 798 -81.55 -48.52 -2.94
C SER A 798 -80.64 -48.60 -1.72
N HIS A 799 -80.91 -49.51 -0.79
CA HIS A 799 -80.09 -49.74 0.40
C HIS A 799 -78.65 -50.13 0.03
N GLU A 800 -78.44 -50.98 -0.97
CA GLU A 800 -77.11 -51.36 -1.44
C GLU A 800 -76.37 -50.14 -2.04
N SER A 801 -77.06 -49.32 -2.84
CA SER A 801 -76.51 -48.07 -3.38
C SER A 801 -76.22 -47.04 -2.29
N ASP A 802 -77.05 -46.98 -1.25
CA ASP A 802 -76.83 -46.11 -0.08
C ASP A 802 -75.64 -46.62 0.75
N CYS A 803 -75.49 -47.93 0.92
CA CYS A 803 -74.33 -48.56 1.54
C CYS A 803 -73.04 -48.29 0.76
N ASP A 804 -73.08 -48.36 -0.56
CA ASP A 804 -71.95 -48.04 -1.43
C ASP A 804 -71.61 -46.54 -1.37
N ALA A 805 -72.62 -45.67 -1.40
CA ALA A 805 -72.44 -44.22 -1.23
C ALA A 805 -71.85 -43.88 0.15
N LEU A 806 -72.29 -44.56 1.20
CA LEU A 806 -71.70 -44.45 2.54
C LEU A 806 -70.25 -44.95 2.55
N ARG A 807 -69.93 -46.08 1.88
CA ARG A 807 -68.56 -46.59 1.78
C ARG A 807 -67.63 -45.62 1.06
N ILE A 808 -68.09 -44.98 -0.02
CA ILE A 808 -67.35 -43.94 -0.74
C ILE A 808 -67.14 -42.72 0.16
N LYS A 809 -68.19 -42.25 0.86
CA LYS A 809 -68.07 -41.13 1.82
C LYS A 809 -67.11 -41.44 2.96
N CYS A 810 -67.15 -42.64 3.53
CA CYS A 810 -66.19 -43.09 4.56
C CYS A 810 -64.77 -43.06 4.01
N LYS A 811 -64.54 -43.56 2.79
CA LYS A 811 -63.22 -43.51 2.15
C LYS A 811 -62.73 -42.08 1.91
N ILE A 812 -63.61 -41.18 1.45
CA ILE A 812 -63.27 -39.74 1.29
C ILE A 812 -62.91 -39.11 2.64
N ILE A 813 -63.63 -39.43 3.71
CA ILE A 813 -63.33 -38.96 5.06
C ILE A 813 -61.99 -39.51 5.55
N GLU A 814 -61.68 -40.78 5.30
CA GLU A 814 -60.38 -41.39 5.61
C GLU A 814 -59.24 -40.68 4.85
N ASP A 815 -59.39 -40.45 3.55
CA ASP A 815 -58.42 -39.72 2.71
C ASP A 815 -58.24 -38.26 3.17
N GLN A 816 -59.32 -37.59 3.57
CA GLN A 816 -59.27 -36.24 4.14
C GLN A 816 -58.58 -36.24 5.52
N ASN A 817 -58.88 -37.21 6.38
CA ASN A 817 -58.23 -37.37 7.68
C ASN A 817 -56.73 -37.65 7.53
N GLU A 818 -56.33 -38.45 6.54
CA GLU A 818 -54.93 -38.70 6.19
C GLU A 818 -54.25 -37.40 5.71
N THR A 819 -54.93 -36.61 4.88
CA THR A 819 -54.42 -35.31 4.39
C THR A 819 -54.25 -34.31 5.54
N ILE A 820 -55.21 -34.23 6.46
CA ILE A 820 -55.12 -33.38 7.65
C ILE A 820 -53.94 -33.81 8.54
N ARG A 821 -53.72 -35.12 8.71
CA ARG A 821 -52.60 -35.64 9.49
C ARG A 821 -51.26 -35.23 8.89
N LYS A 822 -51.09 -35.40 7.57
CA LYS A 822 -49.88 -34.95 6.84
C LYS A 822 -49.64 -33.45 6.95
N LEU A 823 -50.69 -32.63 6.87
CA LEU A 823 -50.59 -31.18 7.04
C LEU A 823 -50.18 -30.81 8.47
N LYS A 824 -50.71 -31.50 9.49
CA LYS A 824 -50.35 -31.29 10.89
C LYS A 824 -48.88 -31.65 11.14
N ASP A 825 -48.42 -32.78 10.60
CA ASP A 825 -47.02 -33.21 10.70
C ASP A 825 -46.09 -32.19 10.02
N SER A 826 -46.49 -31.69 8.84
CA SER A 826 -45.74 -30.63 8.12
C SER A 826 -45.71 -29.32 8.90
N LEU A 827 -46.79 -28.95 9.59
CA LEU A 827 -46.86 -27.74 10.41
C LEU A 827 -46.00 -27.87 11.68
N GLN A 828 -45.99 -29.05 12.31
CA GLN A 828 -45.11 -29.34 13.44
C GLN A 828 -43.63 -29.30 13.04
N GLU A 829 -43.28 -29.78 11.84
CA GLU A 829 -41.93 -29.64 11.30
C GLU A 829 -41.55 -28.17 11.09
N LYS A 830 -42.47 -27.35 10.56
CA LYS A 830 -42.26 -25.90 10.39
C LYS A 830 -42.12 -25.17 11.73
N ASP A 831 -42.91 -25.51 12.74
CA ASP A 831 -42.75 -24.97 14.09
C ASP A 831 -41.40 -25.34 14.71
N GLY A 832 -40.91 -26.56 14.45
CA GLY A 832 -39.55 -26.98 14.81
C GLY A 832 -38.47 -26.12 14.13
N GLN A 833 -38.62 -25.86 12.82
CA GLN A 833 -37.71 -24.99 12.07
C GLN A 833 -37.74 -23.53 12.59
N ILE A 834 -38.92 -23.01 12.93
CA ILE A 834 -39.08 -21.66 13.49
C ILE A 834 -38.35 -21.55 14.84
N LYS A 835 -38.49 -22.54 15.73
CA LYS A 835 -37.78 -22.55 17.02
C LYS A 835 -36.26 -22.56 16.84
N LEU A 836 -35.75 -23.40 15.93
CA LEU A 836 -34.31 -23.43 15.62
C LEU A 836 -33.81 -22.09 15.07
N LEU A 837 -34.59 -21.42 14.21
CA LEU A 837 -34.25 -20.09 13.70
C LEU A 837 -34.28 -19.02 14.81
N GLN A 838 -35.24 -19.09 15.74
CA GLN A 838 -35.31 -18.19 16.89
C GLN A 838 -34.10 -18.37 17.83
N GLU A 839 -33.68 -19.61 18.08
CA GLU A 839 -32.48 -19.91 18.87
C GLU A 839 -31.20 -19.39 18.18
N GLN A 840 -31.10 -19.52 16.85
CA GLN A 840 -29.99 -18.96 16.08
C GLN A 840 -29.96 -17.43 16.12
N ILE A 841 -31.11 -16.77 15.98
CA ILE A 841 -31.22 -15.30 16.10
C ILE A 841 -30.78 -14.85 17.50
N ALA A 842 -31.25 -15.51 18.56
CA ALA A 842 -30.85 -15.19 19.93
C ALA A 842 -29.34 -15.37 20.16
N LEU A 843 -28.73 -16.40 19.55
CA LEU A 843 -27.28 -16.62 19.61
C LEU A 843 -26.50 -15.51 18.88
N ILE A 844 -26.97 -15.10 17.69
CA ILE A 844 -26.36 -14.01 16.91
C ILE A 844 -26.47 -12.68 17.67
N GLU A 845 -27.61 -12.38 18.29
CA GLU A 845 -27.80 -11.19 19.11
C GLU A 845 -26.87 -11.17 20.32
N LYS A 846 -26.73 -12.30 21.03
CA LYS A 846 -25.78 -12.44 22.14
C LYS A 846 -24.33 -12.22 21.70
N CYS A 847 -23.92 -12.84 20.59
CA CYS A 847 -22.59 -12.66 20.02
C CYS A 847 -22.32 -11.19 19.60
N SER A 848 -23.32 -10.53 19.01
CA SER A 848 -23.21 -9.13 18.61
C SER A 848 -23.11 -8.19 19.83
N GLN A 849 -23.83 -8.48 20.91
CA GLN A 849 -23.75 -7.73 22.16
C GLN A 849 -22.39 -7.90 22.84
N GLU A 850 -21.81 -9.10 22.82
CA GLU A 850 -20.46 -9.37 23.34
C GLU A 850 -19.40 -8.57 22.54
N GLN A 851 -19.50 -8.53 21.21
CA GLN A 851 -18.64 -7.70 20.36
C GLN A 851 -18.78 -6.21 20.65
N LEU A 852 -20.00 -5.70 20.88
CA LEU A 852 -20.21 -4.31 21.25
C LEU A 852 -19.56 -3.96 22.59
N ASN A 853 -19.67 -4.85 23.58
CA ASN A 853 -19.03 -4.67 24.89
C ASN A 853 -17.49 -4.70 24.78
N GLU A 854 -16.93 -5.56 23.95
CA GLU A 854 -15.50 -5.61 23.68
C GLU A 854 -15.01 -4.32 22.99
N LYS A 855 -15.75 -3.82 22.00
CA LYS A 855 -15.44 -2.56 21.32
C LYS A 855 -15.55 -1.36 22.25
N SER A 856 -16.52 -1.34 23.16
CA SER A 856 -16.62 -0.32 24.21
C SER A 856 -15.39 -0.35 25.12
N SER A 857 -14.96 -1.54 25.55
CA SER A 857 -13.77 -1.69 26.40
C SER A 857 -12.48 -1.26 25.68
N GLN A 858 -12.38 -1.55 24.37
CA GLN A 858 -11.28 -1.07 23.53
C GLN A 858 -11.28 0.46 23.40
N LEU A 859 -12.46 1.08 23.26
CA LEU A 859 -12.61 2.53 23.20
C LEU A 859 -12.17 3.19 24.50
N ASP A 860 -12.60 2.67 25.65
CA ASP A 860 -12.21 3.19 26.97
C ASP A 860 -10.68 3.14 27.17
N SER A 861 -10.04 2.04 26.75
CA SER A 861 -8.57 1.92 26.79
C SER A 861 -7.85 2.95 25.90
N ILE A 862 -8.41 3.27 24.73
CA ILE A 862 -7.87 4.29 23.82
C ILE A 862 -8.04 5.69 24.42
N VAL A 863 -9.18 5.97 25.05
CA VAL A 863 -9.44 7.25 25.73
C VAL A 863 -8.43 7.46 26.87
N GLU A 864 -8.19 6.47 27.72
CA GLU A 864 -7.16 6.57 28.77
C GLU A 864 -5.76 6.82 28.20
N LYS A 865 -5.39 6.16 27.10
CA LYS A 865 -4.09 6.40 26.43
C LYS A 865 -4.00 7.83 25.89
N LEU A 866 -5.08 8.35 25.31
CA LEU A 866 -5.16 9.72 24.80
C LEU A 866 -4.98 10.74 25.95
N GLU A 867 -5.61 10.52 27.09
CA GLU A 867 -5.47 11.36 28.28
C GLU A 867 -4.03 11.35 28.80
N ARG A 868 -3.40 10.17 28.94
CA ARG A 868 -1.98 10.06 29.33
C ARG A 868 -1.05 10.80 28.36
N HIS A 869 -1.31 10.71 27.05
CA HIS A 869 -0.54 11.44 26.05
C HIS A 869 -0.74 12.96 26.15
N ASN A 870 -1.96 13.42 26.44
CA ASN A 870 -2.24 14.84 26.67
C ASN A 870 -1.53 15.38 27.92
N GLU A 871 -1.54 14.63 29.03
CA GLU A 871 -0.77 15.00 30.22
C GLU A 871 0.73 15.10 29.94
N ARG A 872 1.28 14.14 29.17
CA ARG A 872 2.69 14.16 28.77
C ARG A 872 3.02 15.36 27.88
N LYS A 873 2.13 15.69 26.95
CA LYS A 873 2.24 16.88 26.09
C LYS A 873 2.29 18.17 26.91
N GLU A 874 1.42 18.31 27.92
CA GLU A 874 1.43 19.50 28.79
C GLU A 874 2.69 19.56 29.66
N LYS A 875 3.19 18.43 30.18
CA LYS A 875 4.49 18.37 30.89
C LYS A 875 5.66 18.79 29.98
N LEU A 876 5.67 18.33 28.72
CA LEU A 876 6.71 18.72 27.74
C LEU A 876 6.63 20.21 27.39
N LYS A 877 5.43 20.80 27.26
CA LYS A 877 5.28 22.24 27.06
C LYS A 877 5.83 23.06 28.24
N GLN A 878 5.63 22.60 29.48
CA GLN A 878 6.21 23.26 30.66
C GLN A 878 7.73 23.19 30.66
N GLN A 879 8.31 22.04 30.28
CA GLN A 879 9.77 21.89 30.14
C GLN A 879 10.33 22.78 29.02
N LEU A 880 9.63 22.90 27.89
CA LEU A 880 10.03 23.79 26.80
C LEU A 880 10.10 25.25 27.27
N LYS A 881 9.06 25.73 27.96
CA LYS A 881 9.05 27.08 28.55
C LYS A 881 10.20 27.32 29.54
N ALA A 882 10.52 26.33 30.37
CA ALA A 882 11.66 26.43 31.29
C ALA A 882 12.99 26.54 30.53
N LYS A 883 13.17 25.76 29.45
CA LYS A 883 14.37 25.83 28.60
C LYS A 883 14.46 27.11 27.78
N GLU A 884 13.34 27.66 27.35
CA GLU A 884 13.30 28.98 26.70
C GLU A 884 13.74 30.10 27.65
N LEU A 885 13.36 30.04 28.93
CA LEU A 885 13.83 30.98 29.95
C LEU A 885 15.33 30.84 30.23
N GLU A 886 15.84 29.60 30.37
CA GLU A 886 17.28 29.35 30.51
C GLU A 886 18.08 29.88 29.30
N LEU A 887 17.57 29.68 28.07
CA LEU A 887 18.20 30.21 26.86
C LEU A 887 18.23 31.73 26.84
N GLU A 888 17.18 32.40 27.32
CA GLU A 888 17.14 33.85 27.41
C GLU A 888 18.13 34.39 28.47
N GLU A 889 18.30 33.69 29.59
CA GLU A 889 19.32 34.01 30.59
C GLU A 889 20.74 33.86 30.02
N ILE A 890 21.01 32.78 29.26
CA ILE A 890 22.30 32.56 28.59
C ILE A 890 22.56 33.66 27.55
N ARG A 891 21.55 34.05 26.76
CA ARG A 891 21.67 35.17 25.80
C ARG A 891 22.00 36.49 26.49
N LYS A 892 21.36 36.79 27.61
CA LYS A 892 21.69 37.98 28.43
C LYS A 892 23.12 37.91 28.96
N ALA A 893 23.54 36.76 29.49
CA ALA A 893 24.90 36.55 29.96
C ALA A 893 25.93 36.76 28.83
N TYR A 894 25.69 36.18 27.65
CA TYR A 894 26.53 36.38 26.47
C TYR A 894 26.59 37.84 26.03
N SER A 895 25.46 38.54 26.00
CA SER A 895 25.40 39.98 25.69
C SER A 895 26.25 40.81 26.67
N THR A 896 26.17 40.53 27.98
CA THR A 896 27.00 41.21 28.98
C THR A 896 28.49 40.91 28.83
N LEU A 897 28.84 39.67 28.49
CA LEU A 897 30.22 39.26 28.25
C LEU A 897 30.78 39.93 26.99
N ASN A 898 30.00 39.98 25.92
CA ASN A 898 30.37 40.64 24.67
C ASN A 898 30.61 42.13 24.87
N LYS A 899 29.77 42.80 25.68
CA LYS A 899 29.98 44.20 26.07
C LYS A 899 31.29 44.38 26.85
N LYS A 900 31.59 43.52 27.83
CA LYS A 900 32.88 43.55 28.56
C LYS A 900 34.09 43.34 27.65
N TRP A 901 33.97 42.48 26.64
CA TRP A 901 35.04 42.27 25.65
C TRP A 901 35.22 43.50 24.76
N HIS A 902 34.13 44.15 24.37
CA HIS A 902 34.19 45.41 23.64
C HIS A 902 34.89 46.51 24.45
N ASP A 903 34.50 46.70 25.72
CA ASP A 903 35.13 47.67 26.63
C ASP A 903 36.63 47.37 26.82
N LYS A 904 37.01 46.09 26.94
CA LYS A 904 38.43 45.67 27.00
C LYS A 904 39.16 45.94 25.70
N GLY A 905 38.51 45.73 24.55
CA GLY A 905 39.04 46.04 23.23
C GLY A 905 39.33 47.53 23.08
N GLU A 906 38.39 48.39 23.49
CA GLU A 906 38.59 49.85 23.50
C GLU A 906 39.74 50.26 24.43
N LEU A 907 39.84 49.64 25.62
CA LEU A 907 40.93 49.90 26.55
C LEU A 907 42.29 49.49 25.97
N LEU A 908 42.36 48.35 25.29
CA LEU A 908 43.56 47.88 24.58
C LEU A 908 43.94 48.85 23.46
N SER A 909 42.99 49.27 22.62
CA SER A 909 43.26 50.28 21.58
C SER A 909 43.75 51.60 22.15
N HIS A 910 43.24 52.02 23.30
CA HIS A 910 43.73 53.22 23.99
C HIS A 910 45.16 53.04 24.50
N LEU A 911 45.48 51.89 25.10
CA LEU A 911 46.83 51.56 25.55
C LEU A 911 47.82 51.45 24.38
N GLU A 912 47.43 50.83 23.27
CA GLU A 912 48.24 50.75 22.05
C GLU A 912 48.56 52.14 21.51
N MET A 913 47.58 53.05 21.50
CA MET A 913 47.77 54.44 21.10
C MET A 913 48.74 55.17 22.05
N GLN A 914 48.59 54.99 23.37
CA GLN A 914 49.52 55.56 24.35
C GLN A 914 50.95 55.03 24.19
N VAL A 915 51.10 53.71 23.97
CA VAL A 915 52.42 53.08 23.72
C VAL A 915 53.04 53.65 22.44
N LYS A 916 52.25 53.85 21.39
CA LYS A 916 52.71 54.46 20.14
C LYS A 916 53.16 55.91 20.36
N GLU A 917 52.38 56.72 21.07
CA GLU A 917 52.77 58.10 21.40
C GLU A 917 54.05 58.16 22.26
N VAL A 918 54.19 57.26 23.23
CA VAL A 918 55.41 57.16 24.05
C VAL A 918 56.61 56.77 23.20
N LYS A 919 56.45 55.80 22.29
CA LYS A 919 57.48 55.39 21.35
C LYS A 919 57.94 56.54 20.45
N GLU A 920 57.00 57.26 19.83
CA GLU A 920 57.31 58.44 19.00
C GLU A 920 58.04 59.54 19.79
N LYS A 921 57.61 59.82 21.03
CA LYS A 921 58.30 60.77 21.92
C LYS A 921 59.72 60.32 22.28
N PHE A 922 59.94 59.02 22.48
CA PHE A 922 61.27 58.46 22.73
C PHE A 922 62.16 58.56 21.50
N GLU A 923 61.66 58.22 20.31
CA GLU A 923 62.38 58.34 19.04
C GLU A 923 62.77 59.80 18.75
N ASP A 924 61.87 60.75 19.00
CA ASP A 924 62.18 62.19 18.88
C ASP A 924 63.26 62.65 19.86
N LYS A 925 63.23 62.14 21.10
CA LYS A 925 64.25 62.43 22.11
C LYS A 925 65.59 61.82 21.73
N GLU A 926 65.60 60.58 21.25
CA GLU A 926 66.80 59.91 20.75
C GLU A 926 67.40 60.68 19.56
N ARG A 927 66.56 61.14 18.62
CA ARG A 927 67.00 61.94 17.47
C ARG A 927 67.64 63.26 17.91
N LYS A 928 67.06 63.95 18.91
CA LYS A 928 67.63 65.17 19.49
C LYS A 928 68.97 64.92 20.18
N LEU A 929 69.07 63.88 21.00
CA LEU A 929 70.32 63.51 21.69
C LEU A 929 71.41 63.10 20.69
N LYS A 930 71.05 62.38 19.62
CA LYS A 930 71.99 62.06 18.53
C LYS A 930 72.49 63.33 17.85
N ALA A 931 71.60 64.26 17.50
CA ALA A 931 71.98 65.52 16.87
C ALA A 931 72.88 66.40 17.78
N GLU A 932 72.61 66.42 19.09
CA GLU A 932 73.44 67.13 20.06
C GLU A 932 74.84 66.51 20.19
N ARG A 933 74.92 65.18 20.29
CA ARG A 933 76.19 64.43 20.27
C ARG A 933 76.98 64.70 19.00
N ASP A 934 76.34 64.65 17.83
CA ASP A 934 77.02 64.87 16.55
C ASP A 934 77.53 66.32 16.43
N LYS A 935 76.76 67.30 16.91
CA LYS A 935 77.21 68.70 17.00
C LYS A 935 78.38 68.88 17.97
N SER A 936 78.38 68.18 19.11
CA SER A 936 79.49 68.21 20.06
C SER A 936 80.75 67.55 19.49
N LEU A 937 80.61 66.45 18.76
CA LEU A 937 81.72 65.79 18.08
C LEU A 937 82.32 66.69 17.01
N GLU A 938 81.50 67.44 16.27
CA GLU A 938 81.99 68.39 15.26
C GLU A 938 82.75 69.55 15.91
N LEU A 939 82.21 70.14 17.00
CA LEU A 939 82.93 71.17 17.77
C LEU A 939 84.23 70.65 18.37
N GLN A 940 84.27 69.39 18.81
CA GLN A 940 85.48 68.76 19.31
C GLN A 940 86.52 68.56 18.18
N LYS A 941 86.09 68.14 16.99
CA LYS A 941 86.97 68.06 15.81
C LYS A 941 87.54 69.42 15.44
N ASP A 942 86.69 70.45 15.35
CA ASP A 942 87.12 71.83 15.08
C ASP A 942 88.13 72.33 16.13
N ALA A 943 87.93 71.97 17.40
CA ALA A 943 88.85 72.31 18.48
C ALA A 943 90.17 71.54 18.38
N MET A 944 90.14 70.23 18.06
CA MET A 944 91.34 69.43 17.83
C MET A 944 92.13 69.93 16.63
N GLU A 945 91.47 70.30 15.53
CA GLU A 945 92.12 70.89 14.36
C GLU A 945 92.78 72.23 14.70
N LYS A 946 92.12 73.08 15.50
CA LYS A 946 92.74 74.33 16.01
C LYS A 946 93.94 74.07 16.91
N LEU A 947 93.85 73.09 17.81
CA LEU A 947 94.97 72.70 18.68
C LEU A 947 96.13 72.15 17.85
N GLN A 948 95.85 71.31 16.86
CA GLN A 948 96.87 70.78 15.96
C GLN A 948 97.55 71.90 15.15
N ASN A 949 96.77 72.83 14.60
CA ASN A 949 97.32 74.00 13.90
C ASN A 949 98.16 74.90 14.83
N MET A 950 97.77 75.02 16.10
CA MET A 950 98.52 75.77 17.10
C MET A 950 99.80 75.05 17.53
N ASP A 951 99.76 73.73 17.73
CA ASP A 951 100.93 72.89 18.01
C ASP A 951 101.93 72.94 16.84
N ASP A 952 101.46 72.90 15.60
CA ASP A 952 102.29 73.04 14.40
C ASP A 952 102.89 74.44 14.28
N ALA A 953 102.21 75.48 14.78
CA ALA A 953 102.75 76.83 14.87
C ALA A 953 103.80 76.96 15.99
N PHE A 954 103.54 76.37 17.17
CA PHE A 954 104.50 76.32 18.28
C PHE A 954 105.75 75.55 17.90
N ARG A 955 105.61 74.41 17.22
CA ARG A 955 106.73 73.60 16.77
C ARG A 955 107.62 74.40 15.82
N ARG A 956 107.04 75.13 14.86
CA ARG A 956 107.78 76.06 13.99
C ARG A 956 108.48 77.18 14.77
N GLN A 957 107.84 77.76 15.78
CA GLN A 957 108.46 78.80 16.60
C GLN A 957 109.63 78.25 17.44
N VAL A 958 109.49 77.05 17.99
CA VAL A 958 110.58 76.37 18.71
C VAL A 958 111.74 76.09 17.77
N ASP A 959 111.47 75.61 16.55
CA ASP A 959 112.49 75.37 15.54
C ASP A 959 113.22 76.67 15.17
N GLU A 960 112.50 77.79 14.95
CA GLU A 960 113.09 79.11 14.69
C GLU A 960 113.95 79.62 15.86
N ILE A 961 113.53 79.39 17.11
CA ILE A 961 114.32 79.76 18.31
C ILE A 961 115.59 78.91 18.40
N VAL A 962 115.49 77.60 18.13
CA VAL A 962 116.63 76.69 18.13
C VAL A 962 117.63 77.12 17.04
N GLU A 963 117.16 77.45 15.84
CA GLU A 963 118.00 77.97 14.76
C GLU A 963 118.67 79.30 15.15
N ALA A 964 117.93 80.23 15.77
CA ALA A 964 118.48 81.50 16.22
C ALA A 964 119.55 81.32 17.31
N HIS A 965 119.31 80.47 18.31
CA HIS A 965 120.32 80.14 19.32
C HIS A 965 121.55 79.44 18.72
N GLN A 966 121.36 78.57 17.73
CA GLN A 966 122.49 77.96 17.01
C GLN A 966 123.33 79.02 16.28
N ALA A 967 122.69 80.00 15.65
CA ALA A 967 123.37 81.13 15.01
C ALA A 967 124.13 81.99 16.05
N GLU A 968 123.52 82.24 17.21
CA GLU A 968 124.13 83.02 18.29
C GLU A 968 125.34 82.30 18.93
N ILE A 969 125.25 80.98 19.13
CA ILE A 969 126.38 80.15 19.57
C ILE A 969 127.52 80.23 18.54
N MET A 970 127.22 80.17 17.24
CA MET A 970 128.23 80.37 16.19
C MET A 970 128.84 81.77 16.22
N GLN A 971 128.05 82.81 16.48
CA GLN A 971 128.55 84.18 16.60
C GLN A 971 129.47 84.34 17.81
N LEU A 972 129.06 83.86 18.98
CA LEU A 972 129.87 83.90 20.21
C LEU A 972 131.17 83.10 20.05
N ALA A 973 131.12 81.94 19.37
CA ALA A 973 132.32 81.18 19.03
C ALA A 973 133.27 82.00 18.15
N ASN A 974 132.74 82.73 17.15
CA ASN A 974 133.51 83.64 16.31
C ASN A 974 134.09 84.84 17.09
N GLU A 975 133.33 85.45 18.00
CA GLU A 975 133.82 86.55 18.84
C GLU A 975 134.91 86.09 19.80
N LYS A 976 134.74 84.92 20.43
CA LYS A 976 135.76 84.30 21.26
C LYS A 976 137.05 84.07 20.45
N GLN A 977 136.93 83.60 19.21
CA GLN A 977 138.08 83.43 18.33
C GLN A 977 138.78 84.78 18.06
N LYS A 978 138.03 85.85 17.77
CA LYS A 978 138.59 87.20 17.62
C LYS A 978 139.32 87.69 18.87
N TYR A 979 138.77 87.45 20.07
CA TYR A 979 139.44 87.81 21.31
C TYR A 979 140.74 87.02 21.53
N ILE A 980 140.75 85.73 21.20
CA ILE A 980 141.97 84.91 21.20
C ILE A 980 143.00 85.52 20.25
N ASP A 981 142.59 85.89 19.03
CA ASP A 981 143.48 86.49 18.05
C ASP A 981 144.01 87.86 18.51
N CYS A 982 143.17 88.72 19.10
CA CYS A 982 143.59 90.00 19.68
C CYS A 982 144.53 89.81 20.89
N ALA A 983 144.27 88.83 21.76
CA ALA A 983 145.14 88.51 22.87
C ALA A 983 146.51 88.01 22.38
N ASN A 984 146.52 87.14 21.37
CA ASN A 984 147.75 86.67 20.72
C ASN A 984 148.52 87.83 20.08
N LEU A 985 147.84 88.78 19.43
CA LEU A 985 148.46 89.99 18.88
C LEU A 985 149.08 90.86 19.99
N LYS A 986 148.43 90.95 21.14
CA LYS A 986 148.93 91.73 22.29
C LYS A 986 150.10 91.05 22.98
N VAL A 987 150.08 89.72 23.08
CA VAL A 987 151.24 88.92 23.49
C VAL A 987 152.41 89.20 22.54
N GLN A 988 152.17 89.21 21.23
CA GLN A 988 153.18 89.52 20.23
C GLN A 988 153.74 90.96 20.38
N GLN A 989 152.89 91.95 20.66
CA GLN A 989 153.34 93.32 20.96
C GLN A 989 154.21 93.38 22.22
N VAL A 990 153.82 92.71 23.30
CA VAL A 990 154.62 92.65 24.54
C VAL A 990 155.93 91.91 24.30
N GLU A 991 155.93 90.85 23.49
CA GLU A 991 157.15 90.15 23.08
C GLU A 991 158.08 91.08 22.28
N ASP A 992 157.54 91.93 21.40
CA ASP A 992 158.32 92.90 20.64
C ASP A 992 158.82 94.07 21.52
N GLU A 993 158.04 94.53 22.51
CA GLU A 993 158.49 95.48 23.54
C GLU A 993 159.61 94.88 24.40
N MET A 994 159.48 93.61 24.81
CA MET A 994 160.54 92.89 25.54
C MET A 994 161.79 92.72 24.68
N ARG A 995 161.66 92.45 23.38
CA ARG A 995 162.81 92.46 22.45
C ARG A 995 163.46 93.83 22.38
N GLY A 996 162.67 94.91 22.35
CA GLY A 996 163.16 96.29 22.39
C GLY A 996 163.94 96.60 23.67
N LEU A 997 163.40 96.23 24.83
CA LEU A 997 164.07 96.39 26.12
C LEU A 997 165.36 95.56 26.21
N LEU A 998 165.36 94.33 25.69
CA LEU A 998 166.57 93.51 25.63
C LEU A 998 167.64 94.13 24.72
N ASP A 999 167.26 94.76 23.61
CA ASP A 999 168.18 95.46 22.71
C ASP A 999 168.74 96.75 23.36
N GLU A 1000 167.93 97.49 24.12
CA GLU A 1000 168.42 98.60 24.97
C GLU A 1000 169.35 98.13 26.07
N THR A 1001 169.04 97.02 26.73
CA THR A 1001 169.90 96.43 27.78
C THR A 1001 171.24 96.00 27.19
N CYS A 1002 171.23 95.46 25.96
CA CYS A 1002 172.42 95.11 25.20
C CYS A 1002 173.26 96.35 24.83
N LYS A 1003 172.62 97.45 24.42
CA LYS A 1003 173.29 98.74 24.15
C LYS A 1003 173.89 99.35 25.42
N ASN A 1004 173.15 99.33 26.53
CA ASN A 1004 173.64 99.79 27.84
C ASN A 1004 174.82 98.95 28.33
N LYS A 1005 174.78 97.62 28.12
CA LYS A 1005 175.91 96.73 28.41
C LYS A 1005 177.14 97.10 27.57
N LYS A 1006 176.99 97.34 26.26
CA LYS A 1006 178.09 97.79 25.39
C LYS A 1006 178.68 99.13 25.85
N MET A 1007 177.86 100.12 26.19
CA MET A 1007 178.33 101.39 26.77
C MET A 1007 179.07 101.19 28.09
N MET A 1008 178.59 100.27 28.94
CA MET A 1008 179.23 99.96 30.21
C MET A 1008 180.59 99.26 30.00
N GLU A 1009 180.69 98.33 29.05
CA GLU A 1009 181.94 97.70 28.62
C GLU A 1009 182.94 98.73 28.07
N GLU A 1010 182.47 99.77 27.36
CA GLU A 1010 183.30 100.84 26.82
C GLU A 1010 183.84 101.77 27.93
N LYS A 1011 183.02 102.08 28.95
CA LYS A 1011 183.49 102.75 30.18
C LYS A 1011 184.50 101.92 30.97
N ILE A 1012 184.31 100.60 31.05
CA ILE A 1012 185.29 99.70 31.67
C ILE A 1012 186.59 99.68 30.87
N LYS A 1013 186.53 99.72 29.53
CA LYS A 1013 187.74 99.88 28.69
C LYS A 1013 188.44 101.21 28.91
N GLN A 1014 187.70 102.32 29.07
CA GLN A 1014 188.30 103.62 29.40
C GLN A 1014 188.96 103.60 30.79
N LEU A 1015 188.32 102.99 31.79
CA LEU A 1015 188.91 102.80 33.12
C LEU A 1015 190.12 101.86 33.08
N ALA A 1016 190.10 100.82 32.25
CA ALA A 1016 191.25 99.93 32.05
C ALA A 1016 192.42 100.66 31.37
N CYS A 1017 192.16 101.55 30.40
CA CYS A 1017 193.19 102.43 29.84
C CYS A 1017 193.77 103.36 30.91
N ALA A 1018 192.92 104.01 31.73
CA ALA A 1018 193.38 104.89 32.81
C ALA A 1018 194.20 104.14 33.88
N ILE A 1019 193.83 102.90 34.22
CA ILE A 1019 194.59 102.06 35.15
C ILE A 1019 195.94 101.64 34.53
N SER A 1020 195.99 101.38 33.22
CA SER A 1020 197.23 101.04 32.53
C SER A 1020 198.19 102.24 32.39
N GLU A 1021 197.69 103.47 32.39
CA GLU A 1021 198.51 104.68 32.46
C GLU A 1021 199.08 104.90 33.87
N ILE A 1022 198.29 104.65 34.92
CA ILE A 1022 198.75 104.77 36.32
C ILE A 1022 199.81 103.71 36.68
N GLN A 1023 199.77 102.52 36.06
CA GLN A 1023 200.81 101.50 36.25
C GLN A 1023 202.13 101.78 35.51
N LYS A 1024 202.21 102.82 34.67
CA LYS A 1024 203.43 103.18 33.91
C LYS A 1024 204.21 104.39 34.44
N GLU A 1025 203.69 105.10 35.44
CA GLU A 1025 204.44 106.16 36.16
C GLU A 1025 204.94 105.74 37.55
N MET A 1026 204.74 104.47 37.92
CA MET A 1026 205.62 103.76 38.86
C MET A 1026 206.69 103.01 38.08
#